data_AF-A0AAN6PLF4-F1
#
_entry.id   AF-A0AAN6PLF4-F1
#
_cell.length_a   1.000
_cell.length_b   1.000
_cell.length_c   1.000
_cell.angle_alpha   90.00
_cell.angle_beta   90.00
_cell.angle_gamma   90.00
#
_symmetry.space_group_name_H-M   'P 1'
#
loop_
_entity.id
_entity.type
_entity.pdbx_description
1 polymer ?
#
loop_
_entity_poly.entity_id
_entity_poly.type
_entity_poly.pdbx_seq_one_letter_code
_entity_poly.pdbx_strand_id
1 'polypeptide(L)'
;MRPPALLEASLILTLLIPGPVTAYKFGDCRDRVLSILNGTGDPIKTGPNSNISKDVLQRYLYNGPVASLDASYPREKYTALTLEGCRVLCFDPIDSYITSNPSLSLSIVANWILPIFALLACLPYDSLHSRLPGQPWHQGRIGKTVKTLLNWIGSPPTALTAILFNIYQIRKCRSYCFFSSGTPEQVRDEQTKKNAYYVLSCLNQFELPDRDVRQDFVGVVAYGLRKPLENPGLPQDRAQATRSQQAALRARELLAALAFQLRMHRRRGTYPAGINIVVFLVAFGVSVWLAFADLGQWVTAHSLALGLLMNWLPTLVMFSIVDRNPVSAVRSKILVERWLWNVEALERWESPRPPRPVVPPSVSAPPNLNLNVDSTAIDWWTPAKQTSRQGTSRHPEPPPPADAPAGLPNIFVPTAFSLGEFVGQGRKMGYQGLAIDILTSIYDLRQNPQTIKTIADKTGTKLNRRFKRPWAWLFLAVFSFFLFWWGICMAFLVSYQTPTVGLSCRSGSYLLYGLLASLAWVASLVRKNPGTKTRAVCYLINLLACLVLATIVLAQVTGLFNNCACKCGFAGYTDLRDAEFYRLFFGVETWWAIGAAVGGFAPVFCFVASAVLLRKLKVLWKASEQDQPSWELTDWGQGPTQRERETIYASMMWLT
;
A
#
# COMPACT_ATOMS: atom_id res chain seq x y z
N MET A 1 -35.31 27.09 9.85
CA MET A 1 -34.30 26.06 9.52
C MET A 1 -33.18 26.73 8.74
N ARG A 2 -31.95 26.79 9.26
CA ARG A 2 -30.79 27.27 8.49
C ARG A 2 -30.40 26.19 7.47
N PRO A 3 -29.94 26.54 6.25
CA PRO A 3 -29.66 25.56 5.21
C PRO A 3 -28.51 24.63 5.65
N PRO A 4 -28.59 23.32 5.34
CA PRO A 4 -27.62 22.31 5.78
C PRO A 4 -26.18 22.59 5.28
N ALA A 5 -26.02 23.29 4.16
CA ALA A 5 -24.69 23.62 3.60
C ALA A 5 -23.85 24.56 4.48
N LEU A 6 -24.47 25.46 5.25
CA LEU A 6 -23.73 26.33 6.20
C LEU A 6 -23.27 25.55 7.44
N LEU A 7 -23.98 24.48 7.79
CA LEU A 7 -23.63 23.60 8.91
C LEU A 7 -22.42 22.73 8.58
N GLU A 8 -22.30 22.24 7.34
CA GLU A 8 -21.13 21.48 6.88
C GLU A 8 -19.86 22.34 6.87
N ALA A 9 -19.94 23.57 6.35
CA ALA A 9 -18.82 24.51 6.37
C ALA A 9 -18.44 24.93 7.80
N SER A 10 -19.44 25.14 8.66
CA SER A 10 -19.23 25.44 10.08
C SER A 10 -18.55 24.28 10.82
N LEU A 11 -18.89 23.02 10.50
CA LEU A 11 -18.34 21.85 11.18
C LEU A 11 -16.85 21.66 10.85
N ILE A 12 -16.47 21.90 9.59
CA ILE A 12 -15.07 21.92 9.15
C ILE A 12 -14.30 23.08 9.83
N LEU A 13 -14.91 24.26 9.93
CA LEU A 13 -14.27 25.43 10.54
C LEU A 13 -14.11 25.27 12.07
N THR A 14 -15.09 24.69 12.76
CA THR A 14 -15.00 24.40 14.20
C THR A 14 -13.95 23.34 14.54
N LEU A 15 -13.59 22.47 13.59
CA LEU A 15 -12.49 21.52 13.77
C LEU A 15 -11.10 22.17 13.67
N LEU A 16 -11.01 23.36 13.05
CA LEU A 16 -9.74 24.05 12.80
C LEU A 16 -9.42 25.16 13.81
N ILE A 17 -10.42 25.66 14.54
CA ILE A 17 -10.25 26.74 15.52
C ILE A 17 -10.70 26.22 16.89
N PRO A 18 -9.79 25.72 17.74
CA PRO A 18 -10.16 25.32 19.09
C PRO A 18 -10.60 26.55 19.89
N GLY A 19 -11.79 26.48 20.49
CA GLY A 19 -12.22 27.44 21.51
C GLY A 19 -11.33 27.37 22.76
N PRO A 20 -11.51 28.31 23.72
CA PRO A 20 -10.74 28.29 24.96
C PRO A 20 -10.93 26.95 25.70
N VAL A 21 -9.81 26.25 25.95
CA VAL A 21 -9.79 24.99 26.69
C VAL A 21 -9.96 25.32 28.17
N THR A 22 -11.13 25.03 28.71
CA THR A 22 -11.42 25.17 30.14
C THR A 22 -11.52 23.79 30.78
N ALA A 23 -11.10 23.65 32.04
CA ALA A 23 -11.14 22.40 32.79
C ALA A 23 -12.56 22.11 33.33
N TYR A 24 -13.57 22.22 32.46
CA TYR A 24 -14.96 22.00 32.84
C TYR A 24 -15.37 20.56 32.54
N LYS A 25 -15.89 19.84 33.55
CA LYS A 25 -16.40 18.49 33.36
C LYS A 25 -17.86 18.56 32.96
N PHE A 26 -18.26 17.80 31.93
CA PHE A 26 -19.68 17.78 31.52
C PHE A 26 -20.62 17.30 32.64
N GLY A 27 -20.10 16.51 33.59
CA GLY A 27 -20.82 16.14 34.83
C GLY A 27 -21.26 17.34 35.67
N ASP A 28 -20.46 18.40 35.71
CA ASP A 28 -20.81 19.64 36.43
C ASP A 28 -22.03 20.32 35.81
N CYS A 29 -22.18 20.22 34.48
CA CYS A 29 -23.37 20.73 33.80
C CYS A 29 -24.62 19.92 34.19
N ARG A 30 -24.51 18.60 34.22
CA ARG A 30 -25.60 17.72 34.65
C ARG A 30 -26.03 18.09 36.07
N ASP A 31 -25.09 18.13 37.00
CA ASP A 31 -25.38 18.34 38.42
C ASP A 31 -25.98 19.74 38.64
N ARG A 32 -25.55 20.74 37.87
CA ARG A 32 -26.15 22.08 37.83
C ARG A 32 -27.57 22.09 37.27
N VAL A 33 -27.82 21.43 36.15
CA VAL A 33 -29.17 21.39 35.57
C VAL A 33 -30.13 20.68 36.51
N LEU A 34 -29.69 19.57 37.13
CA LEU A 34 -30.49 18.83 38.10
C LEU A 34 -30.75 19.64 39.38
N SER A 35 -29.77 20.41 39.89
CA SER A 35 -29.99 21.26 41.07
C SER A 35 -31.00 22.38 40.80
N ILE A 36 -31.00 22.98 39.61
CA ILE A 36 -32.00 23.98 39.22
C ILE A 36 -33.39 23.34 39.04
N LEU A 37 -33.47 22.15 38.45
CA LEU A 37 -34.74 21.43 38.30
C LEU A 37 -35.36 21.07 39.65
N ASN A 38 -34.53 20.68 40.61
CA ASN A 38 -34.94 20.32 41.96
C ASN A 38 -35.20 21.54 42.87
N GLY A 39 -34.90 22.76 42.39
CA GLY A 39 -35.07 23.99 43.16
C GLY A 39 -34.06 24.18 44.29
N THR A 40 -32.96 23.40 44.28
CA THR A 40 -31.90 23.46 45.30
C THR A 40 -30.68 24.27 44.87
N GLY A 41 -30.51 24.52 43.56
CA GLY A 41 -29.37 25.24 43.01
C GLY A 41 -29.58 26.76 42.93
N ASP A 42 -28.50 27.52 43.12
CA ASP A 42 -28.50 28.97 42.88
C ASP A 42 -28.84 29.27 41.40
N PRO A 43 -29.70 30.28 41.12
CA PRO A 43 -29.97 30.69 39.75
C PRO A 43 -28.68 31.13 39.06
N ILE A 44 -28.43 30.59 37.87
CA ILE A 44 -27.22 30.91 37.09
C ILE A 44 -27.23 32.41 36.79
N LYS A 45 -26.20 33.12 37.26
CA LYS A 45 -25.91 34.50 36.84
C LYS A 45 -25.25 34.48 35.48
N THR A 46 -26.03 34.49 34.39
CA THR A 46 -25.51 34.60 33.02
C THR A 46 -25.07 36.03 32.64
N GLY A 47 -25.06 36.94 33.61
CA GLY A 47 -24.68 38.33 33.47
C GLY A 47 -25.08 39.11 34.73
N PRO A 48 -24.82 40.43 34.78
CA PRO A 48 -25.06 41.24 35.97
C PRO A 48 -26.52 41.24 36.46
N ASN A 49 -27.51 40.97 35.60
CA ASN A 49 -28.95 41.13 35.94
C ASN A 49 -29.88 39.97 35.48
N SER A 50 -29.38 38.78 35.12
CA SER A 50 -30.26 37.68 34.69
C SER A 50 -30.07 36.43 35.56
N ASN A 51 -31.09 36.14 36.36
CA ASN A 51 -31.26 34.87 37.05
C ASN A 51 -32.09 33.95 36.16
N ILE A 52 -31.52 32.82 35.72
CA ILE A 52 -32.29 31.81 34.97
C ILE A 52 -33.29 31.17 35.95
N SER A 53 -34.58 31.53 35.82
CA SER A 53 -35.67 30.91 36.59
C SER A 53 -36.04 29.53 36.02
N LYS A 54 -36.78 28.74 36.81
CA LYS A 54 -37.30 27.42 36.38
C LYS A 54 -38.11 27.49 35.07
N ASP A 55 -38.84 28.58 34.85
CA ASP A 55 -39.63 28.81 33.65
C ASP A 55 -38.75 29.06 32.41
N VAL A 56 -37.59 29.69 32.59
CA VAL A 56 -36.60 29.87 31.52
C VAL A 56 -35.93 28.54 31.21
N LEU A 57 -35.63 27.73 32.22
CA LEU A 57 -35.03 26.40 32.02
C LEU A 57 -35.93 25.49 31.17
N GLN A 58 -37.25 25.54 31.35
CA GLN A 58 -38.20 24.76 30.53
C GLN A 58 -38.07 25.02 29.02
N ARG A 59 -37.64 26.23 28.61
CA ARG A 59 -37.41 26.55 27.18
C ARG A 59 -36.18 25.85 26.59
N TYR A 60 -35.24 25.48 27.45
CA TYR A 60 -34.00 24.81 27.08
C TYR A 60 -34.09 23.29 27.16
N LEU A 61 -35.15 22.75 27.77
CA LEU A 61 -35.40 21.32 27.79
C LEU A 61 -35.93 20.84 26.44
N TYR A 62 -35.36 19.76 25.95
CA TYR A 62 -35.87 19.07 24.78
C TYR A 62 -37.01 18.14 25.20
N ASN A 63 -38.22 18.39 24.68
CA ASN A 63 -39.43 17.60 24.95
C ASN A 63 -39.84 16.70 23.76
N GLY A 64 -39.07 16.72 22.67
CA GLY A 64 -39.37 15.92 21.48
C GLY A 64 -39.09 14.42 21.65
N PRO A 65 -39.36 13.62 20.60
CA PRO A 65 -39.06 12.19 20.58
C PRO A 65 -37.56 11.94 20.67
N VAL A 66 -37.17 10.94 21.48
CA VAL A 66 -35.76 10.58 21.68
C VAL A 66 -35.49 9.32 20.88
N ALA A 67 -34.54 9.40 19.93
CA ALA A 67 -34.17 8.26 19.11
C ALA A 67 -33.62 7.12 19.96
N SER A 68 -34.09 5.89 19.69
CA SER A 68 -33.63 4.64 20.32
C SER A 68 -33.88 4.50 21.83
N LEU A 69 -34.64 5.41 22.45
CA LEU A 69 -35.09 5.24 23.83
C LEU A 69 -36.14 4.12 23.89
N ASP A 70 -35.94 3.15 24.78
CA ASP A 70 -36.92 2.09 25.02
C ASP A 70 -38.30 2.70 25.36
N ALA A 71 -39.34 2.21 24.68
CA ALA A 71 -40.72 2.60 24.90
C ALA A 71 -41.20 2.32 26.34
N SER A 72 -40.53 1.43 27.07
CA SER A 72 -40.79 1.15 28.48
C SER A 72 -40.43 2.31 29.41
N TYR A 73 -39.50 3.19 29.01
CA TYR A 73 -39.06 4.30 29.85
C TYR A 73 -39.94 5.54 29.69
N PRO A 74 -40.55 6.05 30.78
CA PRO A 74 -41.44 7.21 30.72
C PRO A 74 -40.70 8.46 30.24
N ARG A 75 -41.24 9.10 29.20
CA ARG A 75 -40.61 10.25 28.54
C ARG A 75 -40.44 11.45 29.47
N GLU A 76 -41.38 11.67 30.39
CA GLU A 76 -41.34 12.74 31.38
C GLU A 76 -40.16 12.61 32.36
N LYS A 77 -39.63 11.40 32.55
CA LYS A 77 -38.43 11.18 33.37
C LYS A 77 -37.14 11.35 32.57
N TYR A 78 -37.19 11.62 31.27
CA TYR A 78 -36.00 11.78 30.45
C TYR A 78 -35.63 13.26 30.30
N THR A 79 -34.48 13.65 30.86
CA THR A 79 -33.97 15.03 30.78
C THR A 79 -32.97 15.14 29.65
N ALA A 80 -33.31 15.96 28.66
CA ALA A 80 -32.40 16.36 27.58
C ALA A 80 -32.44 17.87 27.40
N LEU A 81 -31.32 18.43 26.99
CA LEU A 81 -31.16 19.84 26.65
C LEU A 81 -31.17 20.01 25.14
N THR A 82 -31.80 21.09 24.66
CA THR A 82 -31.58 21.55 23.29
C THR A 82 -30.13 22.02 23.12
N LEU A 83 -29.64 22.11 21.88
CA LEU A 83 -28.29 22.65 21.61
C LEU A 83 -28.09 24.04 22.22
N GLU A 84 -29.08 24.91 22.09
CA GLU A 84 -29.06 26.26 22.69
C GLU A 84 -29.02 26.18 24.21
N GLY A 85 -29.83 25.31 24.80
CA GLY A 85 -29.82 25.02 26.23
C GLY A 85 -28.46 24.57 26.75
N CYS A 86 -27.82 23.63 26.05
CA CYS A 86 -26.48 23.16 26.41
C CYS A 86 -25.46 24.30 26.38
N ARG A 87 -25.47 25.14 25.33
CA ARG A 87 -24.55 26.28 25.24
C ARG A 87 -24.72 27.29 26.37
N VAL A 88 -25.97 27.62 26.70
CA VAL A 88 -26.29 28.60 27.74
C VAL A 88 -26.02 28.05 29.14
N LEU A 89 -26.46 26.83 29.43
CA LEU A 89 -26.42 26.25 30.78
C LEU A 89 -25.06 25.64 31.13
N CYS A 90 -24.40 25.03 30.13
CA CYS A 90 -23.08 24.42 30.33
C CYS A 90 -21.93 25.39 30.02
N PHE A 91 -22.18 26.54 29.38
CA PHE A 91 -21.18 27.50 28.88
C PHE A 91 -20.37 27.06 27.64
N ASP A 92 -20.90 26.11 26.85
CA ASP A 92 -20.25 25.47 25.68
C ASP A 92 -18.77 25.06 25.86
N PRO A 93 -18.37 24.44 26.99
CA PRO A 93 -16.98 24.11 27.24
C PRO A 93 -16.59 22.87 26.44
N ILE A 94 -15.32 22.84 26.05
CA ILE A 94 -14.67 21.64 25.54
C ILE A 94 -14.16 20.86 26.74
N ASP A 95 -14.80 19.74 27.07
CA ASP A 95 -14.32 18.83 28.13
C ASP A 95 -13.12 18.03 27.61
N SER A 96 -11.96 18.66 27.76
CA SER A 96 -10.67 18.13 27.33
C SER A 96 -10.21 17.00 28.24
N TYR A 97 -10.07 15.79 27.70
CA TYR A 97 -9.58 14.63 28.45
C TYR A 97 -8.16 14.83 28.98
N ILE A 98 -7.34 15.62 28.30
CA ILE A 98 -5.96 15.88 28.74
C ILE A 98 -5.95 16.59 30.11
N THR A 99 -6.91 17.49 30.35
CA THR A 99 -6.99 18.23 31.61
C THR A 99 -7.93 17.56 32.61
N SER A 100 -9.05 16.98 32.15
CA SER A 100 -10.07 16.42 33.03
C SER A 100 -9.81 14.98 33.46
N ASN A 101 -9.19 14.16 32.61
CA ASN A 101 -8.92 12.73 32.82
C ASN A 101 -7.68 12.24 32.01
N PRO A 102 -6.45 12.63 32.39
CA PRO A 102 -5.26 12.33 31.60
C PRO A 102 -4.98 10.82 31.43
N SER A 103 -5.41 9.99 32.38
CA SER A 103 -5.32 8.52 32.32
C SER A 103 -6.07 7.95 31.11
N LEU A 104 -7.23 8.53 30.77
CA LEU A 104 -7.99 8.13 29.60
C LEU A 104 -7.24 8.45 28.31
N SER A 105 -6.76 9.69 28.16
CA SER A 105 -5.99 10.10 26.98
C SER A 105 -4.78 9.19 26.79
N LEU A 106 -4.08 8.86 27.87
CA LEU A 106 -2.95 7.93 27.85
C LEU A 106 -3.37 6.52 27.44
N SER A 107 -4.52 6.03 27.93
CA SER A 107 -5.09 4.73 27.54
C SER A 107 -5.41 4.68 26.05
N ILE A 108 -6.02 5.72 25.47
CA ILE A 108 -6.30 5.81 24.03
C ILE A 108 -4.99 5.78 23.23
N VAL A 109 -3.99 6.55 23.68
CA VAL A 109 -2.68 6.59 23.03
C VAL A 109 -1.99 5.23 23.07
N ALA A 110 -1.97 4.58 24.23
CA ALA A 110 -1.32 3.30 24.44
C ALA A 110 -2.01 2.17 23.67
N ASN A 111 -3.34 2.12 23.68
CA ASN A 111 -4.11 1.00 23.14
C ASN A 111 -4.33 1.08 21.63
N TRP A 112 -4.30 2.27 21.04
CA TRP A 112 -4.62 2.46 19.62
C TRP A 112 -3.51 3.15 18.85
N ILE A 113 -3.01 4.28 19.33
CA ILE A 113 -2.08 5.12 18.56
C ILE A 113 -0.70 4.49 18.46
N LEU A 114 -0.12 4.03 19.57
CA LEU A 114 1.19 3.38 19.56
C LEU A 114 1.19 2.10 18.71
N PRO A 115 0.19 1.20 18.81
CA PRO A 115 0.07 0.05 17.90
C PRO A 115 -0.08 0.44 16.43
N ILE A 116 -0.84 1.50 16.12
CA ILE A 116 -0.95 2.04 14.75
C ILE A 116 0.42 2.50 14.25
N PHE A 117 1.17 3.27 15.04
CA PHE A 117 2.52 3.70 14.66
C PHE A 117 3.48 2.51 14.50
N ALA A 118 3.39 1.50 15.36
CA ALA A 118 4.17 0.28 15.23
C ALA A 118 3.85 -0.48 13.92
N LEU A 119 2.57 -0.57 13.54
CA LEU A 119 2.15 -1.15 12.27
C LEU A 119 2.62 -0.32 11.07
N LEU A 120 2.50 1.01 11.15
CA LEU A 120 3.02 1.90 10.14
C LEU A 120 4.53 1.74 10.00
N ALA A 121 5.29 1.56 11.08
CA ALA A 121 6.72 1.30 11.04
C ALA A 121 7.08 -0.05 10.40
N CYS A 122 6.18 -1.04 10.48
CA CYS A 122 6.33 -2.33 9.80
C CYS A 122 6.09 -2.27 8.29
N LEU A 123 5.52 -1.17 7.79
CA LEU A 123 5.30 -1.01 6.36
C LEU A 123 6.65 -0.93 5.61
N PRO A 124 6.68 -1.39 4.36
CA PRO A 124 7.91 -1.56 3.61
C PRO A 124 8.37 -0.21 3.02
N TYR A 125 9.05 0.63 3.81
CA TYR A 125 9.59 1.89 3.32
C TYR A 125 10.85 1.72 2.48
N ASP A 126 11.00 2.56 1.45
CA ASP A 126 12.17 2.57 0.56
C ASP A 126 13.24 3.60 0.97
N SER A 127 12.91 4.52 1.89
CA SER A 127 13.75 5.66 2.28
C SER A 127 15.11 5.27 2.83
N LEU A 128 15.26 4.05 3.34
CA LEU A 128 16.52 3.52 3.86
C LEU A 128 17.55 3.26 2.74
N HIS A 129 17.13 2.96 1.51
CA HIS A 129 18.02 2.47 0.45
C HIS A 129 18.24 3.44 -0.71
N SER A 130 17.44 4.50 -0.84
CA SER A 130 17.56 5.45 -1.96
C SER A 130 18.59 6.57 -1.69
N ARG A 131 19.85 6.25 -1.40
CA ARG A 131 20.92 7.26 -1.42
C ARG A 131 21.55 7.27 -2.80
N LEU A 132 21.24 8.27 -3.61
CA LEU A 132 22.11 8.63 -4.72
C LEU A 132 23.32 9.38 -4.12
N PRO A 133 24.57 9.01 -4.47
CA PRO A 133 25.73 9.79 -4.06
C PRO A 133 25.55 11.26 -4.46
N GLY A 134 25.72 12.18 -3.51
CA GLY A 134 25.64 13.63 -3.75
C GLY A 134 24.26 14.30 -3.63
N GLN A 135 23.15 13.58 -3.43
CA GLN A 135 21.85 14.24 -3.18
C GLN A 135 21.67 14.69 -1.71
N PRO A 136 21.12 15.89 -1.45
CA PRO A 136 20.75 16.33 -0.10
C PRO A 136 19.79 15.35 0.59
N TRP A 137 19.93 15.16 1.90
CA TRP A 137 19.17 14.16 2.67
C TRP A 137 17.63 14.33 2.58
N HIS A 138 17.17 15.58 2.43
CA HIS A 138 15.75 15.93 2.33
C HIS A 138 15.20 15.77 0.90
N GLN A 139 16.06 15.80 -0.12
CA GLN A 139 15.65 15.59 -1.51
C GLN A 139 15.50 14.08 -1.78
N GLY A 140 14.24 13.62 -1.82
CA GLY A 140 13.87 12.31 -2.36
C GLY A 140 13.47 11.25 -1.33
N ARG A 141 14.10 11.18 -0.15
CA ARG A 141 13.76 10.15 0.86
C ARG A 141 12.42 10.43 1.54
N ILE A 142 12.32 11.57 2.20
CA ILE A 142 11.12 11.96 2.96
C ILE A 142 9.93 12.11 2.00
N GLY A 143 10.14 12.75 0.84
CA GLY A 143 9.08 12.92 -0.15
C GLY A 143 8.50 11.59 -0.66
N LYS A 144 9.33 10.55 -0.88
CA LYS A 144 8.84 9.23 -1.29
C LYS A 144 8.10 8.51 -0.16
N THR A 145 8.63 8.57 1.06
CA THR A 145 7.95 8.01 2.24
C THR A 145 6.60 8.68 2.47
N VAL A 146 6.55 10.02 2.44
CA VAL A 146 5.32 10.79 2.58
C VAL A 146 4.33 10.43 1.48
N LYS A 147 4.73 10.42 0.20
CA LYS A 147 3.83 10.00 -0.91
C LYS A 147 3.27 8.59 -0.70
N THR A 148 4.10 7.68 -0.19
CA THR A 148 3.70 6.30 0.09
C THR A 148 2.70 6.23 1.25
N LEU A 149 2.98 6.94 2.35
CA LEU A 149 2.07 7.09 3.49
C LEU A 149 0.73 7.71 3.08
N LEU A 150 0.77 8.78 2.27
CA LEU A 150 -0.42 9.40 1.70
C LEU A 150 -1.20 8.41 0.86
N ASN A 151 -0.55 7.50 0.12
CA ASN A 151 -1.29 6.47 -0.61
C ASN A 151 -1.92 5.42 0.32
N TRP A 152 -1.18 4.93 1.31
CA TRP A 152 -1.66 3.90 2.23
C TRP A 152 -2.75 4.38 3.17
N ILE A 153 -2.59 5.55 3.78
CA ILE A 153 -3.51 6.12 4.77
C ILE A 153 -4.59 6.96 4.09
N GLY A 154 -4.24 7.70 3.05
CA GLY A 154 -5.16 8.60 2.38
C GLY A 154 -6.07 7.90 1.37
N SER A 155 -5.68 6.74 0.83
CA SER A 155 -6.58 5.87 0.06
C SER A 155 -6.25 4.38 0.26
N PRO A 156 -6.56 3.83 1.45
CA PRO A 156 -6.39 2.41 1.73
C PRO A 156 -7.00 1.47 0.67
N PRO A 157 -8.22 1.70 0.12
CA PRO A 157 -8.78 0.79 -0.87
C PRO A 157 -7.98 0.77 -2.18
N THR A 158 -7.38 1.88 -2.59
CA THR A 158 -6.49 1.92 -3.76
C THR A 158 -5.22 1.11 -3.52
N ALA A 159 -4.59 1.28 -2.36
CA ALA A 159 -3.41 0.52 -1.98
C ALA A 159 -3.69 -0.98 -1.88
N LEU A 160 -4.76 -1.37 -1.19
CA LEU A 160 -5.22 -2.77 -1.07
C LEU A 160 -5.50 -3.39 -2.43
N THR A 161 -6.14 -2.65 -3.35
CA THR A 161 -6.41 -3.13 -4.71
C THR A 161 -5.12 -3.52 -5.43
N ALA A 162 -4.09 -2.67 -5.36
CA ALA A 162 -2.80 -2.93 -5.98
C ALA A 162 -2.09 -4.13 -5.32
N ILE A 163 -2.09 -4.20 -3.98
CA ILE A 163 -1.49 -5.29 -3.20
C ILE A 163 -2.15 -6.64 -3.57
N LEU A 164 -3.47 -6.72 -3.45
CA LEU A 164 -4.22 -7.96 -3.70
C LEU A 164 -4.09 -8.41 -5.15
N PHE A 165 -4.07 -7.47 -6.10
CA PHE A 165 -3.87 -7.81 -7.50
C PHE A 165 -2.46 -8.34 -7.78
N ASN A 166 -1.42 -7.80 -7.13
CA ASN A 166 -0.08 -8.36 -7.24
C ASN A 166 -0.01 -9.78 -6.62
N ILE A 167 -0.62 -10.01 -5.46
CA ILE A 167 -0.73 -11.36 -4.87
C ILE A 167 -1.43 -12.32 -5.83
N TYR A 168 -2.50 -11.88 -6.50
CA TYR A 168 -3.18 -12.66 -7.52
C TYR A 168 -2.25 -13.01 -8.70
N GLN A 169 -1.44 -12.05 -9.17
CA GLN A 169 -0.44 -12.30 -10.22
C GLN A 169 0.63 -13.31 -9.77
N ILE A 170 1.13 -13.20 -8.53
CA ILE A 170 2.07 -14.17 -7.93
C ILE A 170 1.42 -15.57 -7.87
N ARG A 171 0.14 -15.66 -7.50
CA ARG A 171 -0.60 -16.94 -7.51
C ARG A 171 -0.74 -17.52 -8.90
N LYS A 172 -0.95 -16.70 -9.94
CA LYS A 172 -0.99 -17.16 -11.33
C LYS A 172 0.38 -17.68 -11.77
N CYS A 173 1.46 -16.94 -11.49
CA CYS A 173 2.84 -17.41 -11.68
C CYS A 173 3.07 -18.79 -11.04
N ARG A 174 2.62 -19.00 -9.79
CA ARG A 174 2.68 -20.30 -9.12
C ARG A 174 1.89 -21.39 -9.86
N SER A 175 0.66 -21.09 -10.25
CA SER A 175 -0.22 -22.07 -10.90
C SER A 175 0.39 -22.62 -12.19
N TYR A 176 1.07 -21.77 -12.96
CA TYR A 176 1.74 -22.18 -14.20
C TYR A 176 3.03 -22.97 -13.97
N CYS A 177 3.62 -22.94 -12.78
CA CYS A 177 4.75 -23.80 -12.45
C CYS A 177 4.38 -25.30 -12.49
N PHE A 178 3.14 -25.64 -12.13
CA PHE A 178 2.71 -27.02 -11.88
C PHE A 178 1.93 -27.68 -13.03
N PHE A 179 1.68 -26.97 -14.13
CA PHE A 179 0.79 -27.44 -15.20
C PHE A 179 1.40 -28.51 -16.15
N SER A 180 2.51 -29.14 -15.77
CA SER A 180 3.27 -30.07 -16.61
C SER A 180 3.90 -31.15 -15.73
N SER A 181 3.32 -32.34 -15.66
CA SER A 181 3.78 -33.44 -14.77
C SER A 181 3.85 -34.80 -15.48
N GLY A 182 4.90 -35.57 -15.17
CA GLY A 182 5.20 -36.90 -15.72
C GLY A 182 6.63 -37.43 -15.55
N THR A 183 7.68 -36.75 -16.02
CA THR A 183 9.03 -37.33 -16.20
C THR A 183 10.16 -36.63 -15.39
N PRO A 184 11.28 -37.31 -15.06
CA PRO A 184 12.42 -36.71 -14.32
C PRO A 184 13.04 -35.48 -14.99
N GLU A 185 13.10 -35.47 -16.32
CA GLU A 185 13.53 -34.30 -17.11
C GLU A 185 12.64 -33.07 -16.86
N GLN A 186 11.36 -33.30 -16.54
CA GLN A 186 10.42 -32.24 -16.17
C GLN A 186 10.68 -31.67 -14.77
N VAL A 187 11.36 -32.37 -13.86
CA VAL A 187 11.70 -31.87 -12.51
C VAL A 187 12.73 -30.73 -12.59
N ARG A 188 13.76 -30.87 -13.45
CA ARG A 188 14.75 -29.81 -13.70
C ARG A 188 14.11 -28.60 -14.39
N ASP A 189 13.14 -28.86 -15.27
CA ASP A 189 12.31 -27.81 -15.86
C ASP A 189 11.42 -27.13 -14.82
N GLU A 190 10.93 -27.85 -13.82
CA GLU A 190 10.09 -27.28 -12.76
C GLU A 190 10.83 -26.19 -11.98
N GLN A 191 12.09 -26.42 -11.58
CA GLN A 191 12.88 -25.42 -10.87
C GLN A 191 13.17 -24.19 -11.74
N THR A 192 13.43 -24.41 -13.03
CA THR A 192 13.67 -23.31 -13.98
C THR A 192 12.40 -22.47 -14.19
N LYS A 193 11.24 -23.13 -14.31
CA LYS A 193 9.91 -22.48 -14.34
C LYS A 193 9.66 -21.67 -13.07
N LYS A 194 9.95 -22.24 -11.89
CA LYS A 194 9.85 -21.52 -10.60
C LYS A 194 10.74 -20.27 -10.57
N ASN A 195 11.96 -20.34 -11.08
CA ASN A 195 12.86 -19.18 -11.19
C ASN A 195 12.29 -18.12 -12.14
N ALA A 196 11.87 -18.52 -13.35
CA ALA A 196 11.28 -17.63 -14.35
C ALA A 196 10.07 -16.88 -13.79
N TYR A 197 9.12 -17.61 -13.23
CA TYR A 197 7.87 -17.01 -12.75
C TYR A 197 8.03 -16.21 -11.45
N TYR A 198 9.02 -16.54 -10.62
CA TYR A 198 9.38 -15.70 -9.48
C TYR A 198 10.00 -14.37 -9.94
N VAL A 199 10.98 -14.41 -10.86
CA VAL A 199 11.58 -13.19 -11.45
C VAL A 199 10.53 -12.32 -12.14
N LEU A 200 9.65 -12.93 -12.93
CA LEU A 200 8.53 -12.23 -13.57
C LEU A 200 7.61 -11.55 -12.52
N SER A 201 7.35 -12.22 -11.40
CA SER A 201 6.55 -11.64 -10.32
C SER A 201 7.23 -10.44 -9.64
N CYS A 202 8.56 -10.44 -9.52
CA CYS A 202 9.32 -9.31 -9.00
C CYS A 202 9.39 -8.15 -10.00
N LEU A 203 9.61 -8.45 -11.29
CA LEU A 203 9.60 -7.47 -12.39
C LEU A 203 8.29 -6.67 -12.45
N ASN A 204 7.16 -7.36 -12.22
CA ASN A 204 5.83 -6.75 -12.24
C ASN A 204 5.62 -5.67 -11.14
N GLN A 205 6.51 -5.59 -10.15
CA GLN A 205 6.42 -4.60 -9.07
C GLN A 205 7.13 -3.27 -9.39
N PHE A 206 7.70 -3.13 -10.58
CA PHE A 206 8.32 -1.89 -11.06
C PHE A 206 7.46 -1.23 -12.14
N GLU A 207 7.53 0.10 -12.24
CA GLU A 207 6.98 0.79 -13.40
C GLU A 207 7.72 0.36 -14.66
N LEU A 208 6.95 0.04 -15.70
CA LEU A 208 7.48 -0.30 -17.00
C LEU A 208 8.15 0.92 -17.66
N PRO A 209 9.16 0.70 -18.52
CA PRO A 209 9.74 1.74 -19.34
C PRO A 209 8.71 2.48 -20.20
N ASP A 210 9.15 3.62 -20.74
CA ASP A 210 8.37 4.43 -21.67
C ASP A 210 7.92 3.63 -22.89
N ARG A 211 6.83 4.11 -23.51
CA ARG A 211 6.12 3.35 -24.57
C ARG A 211 7.03 2.97 -25.73
N ASP A 212 7.97 3.84 -26.08
CA ASP A 212 8.82 3.70 -27.26
C ASP A 212 9.85 2.56 -27.09
N VAL A 213 10.31 2.33 -25.85
CA VAL A 213 11.29 1.29 -25.51
C VAL A 213 10.61 0.03 -24.94
N ARG A 214 9.31 0.11 -24.64
CA ARG A 214 8.58 -0.96 -23.96
C ARG A 214 8.51 -2.26 -24.76
N GLN A 215 8.38 -2.19 -26.08
CA GLN A 215 8.27 -3.41 -26.89
C GLN A 215 9.57 -4.20 -26.84
N ASP A 216 10.71 -3.52 -26.95
CA ASP A 216 12.03 -4.15 -26.84
C ASP A 216 12.28 -4.70 -25.45
N PHE A 217 11.90 -3.92 -24.42
CA PHE A 217 11.97 -4.37 -23.04
C PHE A 217 11.22 -5.69 -22.84
N VAL A 218 10.00 -5.76 -23.36
CA VAL A 218 9.18 -6.97 -23.28
C VAL A 218 9.81 -8.11 -24.09
N GLY A 219 10.45 -7.82 -25.23
CA GLY A 219 11.20 -8.79 -26.01
C GLY A 219 12.33 -9.43 -25.21
N VAL A 220 13.18 -8.61 -24.59
CA VAL A 220 14.31 -9.07 -23.76
C VAL A 220 13.82 -9.83 -22.53
N VAL A 221 12.76 -9.35 -21.86
CA VAL A 221 12.13 -10.08 -20.74
C VAL A 221 11.59 -11.43 -21.20
N ALA A 222 10.87 -11.48 -22.32
CA ALA A 222 10.32 -12.72 -22.87
C ALA A 222 11.45 -13.69 -23.24
N TYR A 223 12.52 -13.21 -23.84
CA TYR A 223 13.72 -14.00 -24.17
C TYR A 223 14.35 -14.58 -22.90
N GLY A 224 14.68 -13.74 -21.90
CA GLY A 224 15.31 -14.18 -20.65
C GLY A 224 14.45 -15.12 -19.80
N LEU A 225 13.12 -15.08 -19.94
CA LEU A 225 12.20 -15.98 -19.24
C LEU A 225 11.93 -17.29 -20.00
N ARG A 226 11.86 -17.24 -21.35
CA ARG A 226 11.48 -18.39 -22.18
C ARG A 226 12.68 -19.21 -22.63
N LYS A 227 13.77 -18.58 -23.04
CA LYS A 227 14.98 -19.26 -23.53
C LYS A 227 15.52 -20.31 -22.55
N PRO A 228 15.56 -20.06 -21.21
CA PRO A 228 15.96 -21.09 -20.24
C PRO A 228 15.07 -22.35 -20.18
N LEU A 229 13.83 -22.24 -20.69
CA LEU A 229 12.83 -23.31 -20.68
C LEU A 229 12.82 -24.11 -21.98
N GLU A 230 13.64 -23.74 -22.97
CA GLU A 230 13.87 -24.56 -24.14
C GLU A 230 14.73 -25.76 -23.70
N ASN A 231 14.24 -26.99 -23.91
CA ASN A 231 15.03 -28.19 -23.70
C ASN A 231 15.91 -28.36 -24.94
N PRO A 232 17.21 -28.02 -24.88
CA PRO A 232 17.98 -27.92 -26.09
C PRO A 232 18.37 -29.30 -26.64
N GLY A 233 18.05 -30.38 -25.91
CA GLY A 233 18.84 -31.62 -25.93
C GLY A 233 20.25 -31.29 -25.47
N LEU A 234 20.79 -31.99 -24.47
CA LEU A 234 22.23 -31.86 -24.20
C LEU A 234 22.94 -32.65 -25.30
N PRO A 235 23.69 -32.03 -26.22
CA PRO A 235 24.56 -32.81 -27.07
C PRO A 235 25.57 -33.53 -26.19
N GLN A 236 25.83 -34.79 -26.51
CA GLN A 236 26.80 -35.63 -25.79
C GLN A 236 28.19 -34.99 -25.84
N ASP A 237 28.46 -34.16 -26.87
CA ASP A 237 29.69 -33.39 -27.05
C ASP A 237 29.44 -31.88 -27.09
N ARG A 238 29.97 -31.14 -26.11
CA ARG A 238 29.74 -29.68 -25.96
C ARG A 238 30.42 -28.83 -27.02
N ALA A 239 31.50 -29.33 -27.65
CA ALA A 239 32.15 -28.65 -28.76
C ALA A 239 31.22 -28.48 -29.97
N GLN A 240 30.20 -29.35 -30.07
CA GLN A 240 29.19 -29.32 -31.13
C GLN A 240 27.89 -28.62 -30.70
N ALA A 241 27.82 -28.08 -29.47
CA ALA A 241 26.64 -27.38 -29.01
C ALA A 241 26.39 -26.13 -29.87
N THR A 242 25.21 -26.04 -30.47
CA THR A 242 24.85 -24.88 -31.28
C THR A 242 24.83 -23.62 -30.40
N ARG A 243 25.08 -22.44 -31.00
CA ARG A 243 25.01 -21.15 -30.28
C ARG A 243 23.68 -20.99 -29.51
N SER A 244 22.59 -21.48 -30.08
CA SER A 244 21.26 -21.49 -29.44
C SER A 244 21.21 -22.35 -28.17
N GLN A 245 21.81 -23.54 -28.18
CA GLN A 245 21.88 -24.42 -26.99
C GLN A 245 22.75 -23.78 -25.90
N GLN A 246 23.90 -23.19 -26.28
CA GLN A 246 24.75 -22.45 -25.35
C GLN A 246 24.03 -21.23 -24.75
N ALA A 247 23.24 -20.52 -25.57
CA ALA A 247 22.42 -19.40 -25.09
C ALA A 247 21.37 -19.84 -24.08
N ALA A 248 20.68 -20.96 -24.31
CA ALA A 248 19.71 -21.51 -23.36
C ALA A 248 20.35 -21.86 -22.00
N LEU A 249 21.54 -22.46 -22.01
CA LEU A 249 22.27 -22.78 -20.77
C LEU A 249 22.68 -21.52 -20.00
N ARG A 250 23.29 -20.54 -20.68
CA ARG A 250 23.72 -19.26 -20.07
C ARG A 250 22.52 -18.46 -19.54
N ALA A 251 21.42 -18.41 -20.29
CA ALA A 251 20.20 -17.76 -19.85
C ALA A 251 19.63 -18.40 -18.57
N ARG A 252 19.71 -19.74 -18.47
CA ARG A 252 19.27 -20.52 -17.30
C ARG A 252 20.07 -20.19 -16.05
N GLU A 253 21.39 -20.06 -16.17
CA GLU A 253 22.29 -19.65 -15.09
C GLU A 253 22.00 -18.23 -14.62
N LEU A 254 21.91 -17.27 -15.55
CA LEU A 254 21.57 -15.87 -15.24
C LEU A 254 20.22 -15.76 -14.52
N LEU A 255 19.22 -16.52 -14.97
CA LEU A 255 17.90 -16.55 -14.37
C LEU A 255 17.93 -17.17 -12.96
N ALA A 256 18.65 -18.28 -12.78
CA ALA A 256 18.78 -18.93 -11.47
C ALA A 256 19.50 -18.04 -10.46
N ALA A 257 20.58 -17.38 -10.87
CA ALA A 257 21.34 -16.44 -10.04
C ALA A 257 20.48 -15.24 -9.61
N LEU A 258 19.76 -14.61 -10.54
CA LEU A 258 18.84 -13.52 -10.21
C LEU A 258 17.74 -13.99 -9.26
N ALA A 259 17.08 -15.11 -9.55
CA ALA A 259 16.01 -15.64 -8.72
C ALA A 259 16.50 -15.92 -7.29
N PHE A 260 17.68 -16.53 -7.14
CA PHE A 260 18.30 -16.79 -5.85
C PHE A 260 18.52 -15.50 -5.04
N GLN A 261 19.17 -14.49 -5.65
CA GLN A 261 19.41 -13.20 -5.00
C GLN A 261 18.11 -12.51 -4.55
N LEU A 262 17.10 -12.50 -5.42
CA LEU A 262 15.79 -11.91 -5.11
C LEU A 262 15.05 -12.66 -3.98
N ARG A 263 15.19 -14.00 -3.88
CA ARG A 263 14.60 -14.79 -2.77
C ARG A 263 15.30 -14.53 -1.45
N MET A 264 16.62 -14.48 -1.47
CA MET A 264 17.42 -14.19 -0.27
C MET A 264 17.06 -12.82 0.32
N HIS A 265 16.87 -11.82 -0.55
CA HIS A 265 16.40 -10.50 -0.14
C HIS A 265 14.99 -10.49 0.43
N ARG A 266 14.08 -11.40 0.04
CA ARG A 266 12.73 -11.47 0.59
C ARG A 266 12.69 -12.05 2.01
N ARG A 267 13.50 -13.09 2.29
CA ARG A 267 13.50 -13.82 3.56
C ARG A 267 13.75 -12.91 4.77
N ARG A 268 14.71 -11.99 4.65
CA ARG A 268 15.17 -11.11 5.74
C ARG A 268 14.08 -10.17 6.30
N GLY A 269 13.04 -9.84 5.53
CA GLY A 269 12.00 -8.89 5.97
C GLY A 269 10.66 -9.52 6.37
N THR A 270 10.40 -10.77 5.97
CA THR A 270 9.05 -11.35 6.13
C THR A 270 8.80 -11.84 7.55
N TYR A 271 9.79 -12.50 8.18
CA TYR A 271 9.63 -13.08 9.52
C TYR A 271 9.43 -12.04 10.63
N PRO A 272 10.27 -10.98 10.76
CA PRO A 272 10.08 -9.99 11.82
C PRO A 272 8.73 -9.27 11.71
N ALA A 273 8.30 -8.95 10.48
CA ALA A 273 7.01 -8.31 10.24
C ALA A 273 5.83 -9.22 10.62
N GLY A 274 5.94 -10.53 10.36
CA GLY A 274 4.94 -11.51 10.78
C GLY A 274 4.79 -11.61 12.30
N ILE A 275 5.90 -11.62 13.05
CA ILE A 275 5.89 -11.64 14.52
C ILE A 275 5.20 -10.37 15.06
N ASN A 276 5.57 -9.19 14.54
CA ASN A 276 4.96 -7.93 14.96
C ASN A 276 3.44 -7.89 14.74
N ILE A 277 2.93 -8.49 13.66
CA ILE A 277 1.48 -8.59 13.44
C ILE A 277 0.80 -9.48 14.47
N VAL A 278 1.40 -10.62 14.82
CA VAL A 278 0.80 -11.51 15.84
C VAL A 278 0.70 -10.77 17.17
N VAL A 279 1.77 -10.09 17.58
CA VAL A 279 1.76 -9.25 18.78
C VAL A 279 0.69 -8.16 18.70
N PHE A 280 0.56 -7.50 17.54
CA PHE A 280 -0.49 -6.51 17.32
C PHE A 280 -1.90 -7.10 17.46
N LEU A 281 -2.18 -8.28 16.88
CA LEU A 281 -3.51 -8.90 16.97
C LEU A 281 -3.86 -9.30 18.40
N VAL A 282 -2.89 -9.77 19.17
CA VAL A 282 -3.06 -10.03 20.61
C VAL A 282 -3.35 -8.73 21.36
N ALA A 283 -2.55 -7.68 21.13
CA ALA A 283 -2.77 -6.38 21.74
C ALA A 283 -4.15 -5.79 21.37
N PHE A 284 -4.56 -5.91 20.11
CA PHE A 284 -5.88 -5.50 19.64
C PHE A 284 -7.00 -6.25 20.36
N GLY A 285 -6.89 -7.58 20.48
CA GLY A 285 -7.87 -8.40 21.21
C GLY A 285 -7.98 -7.99 22.68
N VAL A 286 -6.85 -7.73 23.34
CA VAL A 286 -6.80 -7.23 24.73
C VAL A 286 -7.42 -5.83 24.82
N SER A 287 -7.11 -4.92 23.90
CA SER A 287 -7.70 -3.57 23.88
C SER A 287 -9.21 -3.61 23.70
N VAL A 288 -9.73 -4.48 22.83
CA VAL A 288 -11.17 -4.70 22.66
C VAL A 288 -11.78 -5.26 23.95
N TRP A 289 -11.16 -6.28 24.55
CA TRP A 289 -11.63 -6.85 25.81
C TRP A 289 -11.70 -5.82 26.94
N LEU A 290 -10.64 -5.02 27.12
CA LEU A 290 -10.59 -3.95 28.12
C LEU A 290 -11.64 -2.86 27.85
N ALA A 291 -11.90 -2.54 26.58
CA ALA A 291 -12.96 -1.61 26.22
C ALA A 291 -14.36 -2.13 26.61
N PHE A 292 -14.55 -3.45 26.68
CA PHE A 292 -15.78 -4.07 27.17
C PHE A 292 -15.84 -4.20 28.69
N ALA A 293 -14.71 -4.34 29.39
CA ALA A 293 -14.69 -4.42 30.84
C ALA A 293 -15.29 -3.16 31.51
N ASP A 294 -15.12 -2.00 30.89
CA ASP A 294 -15.64 -0.71 31.38
C ASP A 294 -16.94 -0.25 30.68
N LEU A 295 -17.74 -1.22 30.17
CA LEU A 295 -18.99 -0.99 29.45
C LEU A 295 -19.91 0.02 30.17
N GLY A 296 -20.27 1.08 29.45
CA GLY A 296 -21.26 2.08 29.86
C GLY A 296 -20.69 3.49 29.94
N GLN A 297 -19.43 3.68 30.35
CA GLN A 297 -18.88 5.04 30.41
C GLN A 297 -18.77 5.62 29.00
N TRP A 298 -19.33 6.81 28.77
CA TRP A 298 -19.27 7.58 27.52
C TRP A 298 -17.94 7.45 26.77
N VAL A 299 -16.88 7.58 27.55
CA VAL A 299 -15.47 7.45 27.22
C VAL A 299 -15.11 6.19 26.41
N THR A 300 -15.67 5.02 26.74
CA THR A 300 -15.28 3.72 26.16
C THR A 300 -15.74 3.56 24.71
N ALA A 301 -16.89 4.14 24.35
CA ALA A 301 -17.41 4.17 22.98
C ALA A 301 -16.40 4.74 21.98
N HIS A 302 -15.65 5.74 22.44
CA HIS A 302 -14.73 6.53 21.62
C HIS A 302 -13.52 5.68 21.24
N SER A 303 -12.95 5.02 22.25
CA SER A 303 -11.80 4.13 22.14
C SER A 303 -12.07 2.97 21.18
N LEU A 304 -13.21 2.29 21.33
CA LEU A 304 -13.60 1.17 20.47
C LEU A 304 -13.83 1.62 19.01
N ALA A 305 -14.55 2.72 18.81
CA ALA A 305 -14.83 3.24 17.48
C ALA A 305 -13.56 3.61 16.70
N LEU A 306 -12.52 4.13 17.39
CA LEU A 306 -11.22 4.38 16.78
C LEU A 306 -10.56 3.10 16.27
N GLY A 307 -10.56 2.06 17.10
CA GLY A 307 -10.03 0.75 16.75
C GLY A 307 -10.72 0.16 15.52
N LEU A 308 -12.05 0.25 15.47
CA LEU A 308 -12.86 -0.18 14.34
C LEU A 308 -12.58 0.64 13.08
N LEU A 309 -12.42 1.95 13.22
CA LEU A 309 -12.10 2.87 12.11
C LEU A 309 -10.76 2.49 11.47
N MET A 310 -9.78 2.09 12.27
CA MET A 310 -8.41 1.78 11.86
C MET A 310 -8.17 0.32 11.51
N ASN A 311 -9.21 -0.51 11.55
CA ASN A 311 -9.13 -1.94 11.33
C ASN A 311 -8.65 -2.37 9.92
N TRP A 312 -8.78 -1.47 8.93
CA TRP A 312 -8.23 -1.70 7.60
C TRP A 312 -6.69 -1.68 7.58
N LEU A 313 -6.03 -1.01 8.53
CA LEU A 313 -4.58 -0.85 8.54
C LEU A 313 -3.83 -2.19 8.78
N PRO A 314 -4.18 -3.00 9.80
CA PRO A 314 -3.62 -4.34 9.97
C PRO A 314 -3.81 -5.20 8.71
N THR A 315 -5.01 -5.12 8.10
CA THR A 315 -5.33 -5.82 6.86
C THR A 315 -4.39 -5.42 5.72
N LEU A 316 -4.15 -4.13 5.55
CA LEU A 316 -3.19 -3.60 4.57
C LEU A 316 -1.77 -4.09 4.85
N VAL A 317 -1.30 -4.02 6.09
CA VAL A 317 0.05 -4.48 6.48
C VAL A 317 0.21 -5.98 6.19
N MET A 318 -0.75 -6.81 6.58
CA MET A 318 -0.71 -8.26 6.37
C MET A 318 -0.58 -8.63 4.89
N PHE A 319 -1.44 -8.07 4.04
CA PHE A 319 -1.34 -8.33 2.60
C PHE A 319 -0.09 -7.71 1.99
N SER A 320 0.39 -6.56 2.47
CA SER A 320 1.64 -5.96 1.99
C SER A 320 2.87 -6.85 2.22
N ILE A 321 2.85 -7.69 3.27
CA ILE A 321 3.90 -8.68 3.56
C ILE A 321 3.79 -9.88 2.64
N VAL A 322 2.57 -10.32 2.30
CA VAL A 322 2.36 -11.38 1.30
C VAL A 322 2.82 -10.91 -0.09
N ASP A 323 2.50 -9.66 -0.45
CA ASP A 323 2.98 -9.00 -1.68
C ASP A 323 4.47 -8.64 -1.63
N ARG A 324 5.12 -8.68 -0.46
CA ARG A 324 6.52 -8.28 -0.32
C ARG A 324 7.41 -9.15 -1.19
N ASN A 325 8.04 -8.50 -2.17
CA ASN A 325 9.05 -9.09 -3.02
C ASN A 325 10.20 -8.09 -3.13
N PRO A 326 11.42 -8.63 -3.07
CA PRO A 326 12.54 -8.33 -2.13
C PRO A 326 12.47 -7.10 -1.18
N VAL A 327 13.27 -7.13 -0.10
CA VAL A 327 13.29 -6.07 0.94
C VAL A 327 13.71 -4.69 0.43
N SER A 328 14.70 -4.62 -0.47
CA SER A 328 15.22 -3.36 -1.02
C SER A 328 14.81 -3.22 -2.47
N ALA A 329 13.93 -2.27 -2.78
CA ALA A 329 13.49 -2.08 -4.15
C ALA A 329 14.62 -1.55 -5.05
N VAL A 330 15.49 -0.69 -4.52
CA VAL A 330 16.66 -0.15 -5.23
C VAL A 330 17.64 -1.25 -5.62
N ARG A 331 18.04 -2.10 -4.67
CA ARG A 331 18.97 -3.20 -4.97
C ARG A 331 18.38 -4.18 -5.97
N SER A 332 17.09 -4.48 -5.81
CA SER A 332 16.37 -5.39 -6.70
C SER A 332 16.23 -4.84 -8.10
N LYS A 333 15.95 -3.53 -8.22
CA LYS A 333 15.98 -2.81 -9.48
C LYS A 333 17.34 -2.96 -10.16
N ILE A 334 18.44 -2.68 -9.45
CA ILE A 334 19.80 -2.79 -10.00
C ILE A 334 20.10 -4.22 -10.47
N LEU A 335 19.77 -5.24 -9.66
CA LEU A 335 19.98 -6.64 -10.01
C LEU A 335 19.20 -7.03 -11.27
N VAL A 336 17.95 -6.59 -11.37
CA VAL A 336 17.09 -6.88 -12.52
C VAL A 336 17.59 -6.13 -13.77
N GLU A 337 18.01 -4.88 -13.66
CA GLU A 337 18.58 -4.11 -14.77
C GLU A 337 19.88 -4.74 -15.29
N ARG A 338 20.75 -5.24 -14.41
CA ARG A 338 21.95 -6.01 -14.78
C ARG A 338 21.61 -7.32 -15.47
N TRP A 339 20.61 -8.03 -14.96
CA TRP A 339 20.12 -9.24 -15.60
C TRP A 339 19.56 -8.94 -17.00
N LEU A 340 18.75 -7.90 -17.17
CA LEU A 340 18.22 -7.48 -18.47
C LEU A 340 19.34 -7.13 -19.45
N TRP A 341 20.39 -6.45 -19.00
CA TRP A 341 21.57 -6.16 -19.82
C TRP A 341 22.22 -7.44 -20.33
N ASN A 342 22.52 -8.38 -19.43
CA ASN A 342 23.18 -9.64 -19.79
C ASN A 342 22.31 -10.50 -20.71
N VAL A 343 20.99 -10.48 -20.51
CA VAL A 343 20.02 -11.18 -21.36
C VAL A 343 19.97 -10.55 -22.76
N GLU A 344 19.97 -9.22 -22.88
CA GLU A 344 20.01 -8.53 -24.17
C GLU A 344 21.33 -8.80 -24.93
N ALA A 345 22.45 -8.77 -24.23
CA ALA A 345 23.76 -9.11 -24.80
C ALA A 345 23.77 -10.56 -25.33
N LEU A 346 23.19 -11.49 -24.58
CA LEU A 346 23.07 -12.89 -24.96
C LEU A 346 22.15 -13.10 -26.18
N GLU A 347 20.99 -12.42 -26.21
CA GLU A 347 20.06 -12.48 -27.35
C GLU A 347 20.73 -12.02 -28.64
N ARG A 348 21.48 -10.92 -28.58
CA ARG A 348 22.19 -10.37 -29.74
C ARG A 348 23.36 -11.23 -30.19
N TRP A 349 24.05 -11.87 -29.26
CA TRP A 349 25.11 -12.83 -29.59
C TRP A 349 24.55 -14.07 -30.28
N GLU A 350 23.39 -14.58 -29.84
CA GLU A 350 22.72 -15.71 -30.50
C GLU A 350 22.20 -15.34 -31.88
N SER A 351 21.55 -14.17 -32.00
CA SER A 351 20.92 -13.68 -33.23
C SER A 351 21.39 -12.26 -33.53
N PRO A 352 22.55 -12.09 -34.21
CA PRO A 352 23.07 -10.78 -34.57
C PRO A 352 22.01 -9.99 -35.34
N ARG A 353 21.51 -8.92 -34.72
CA ARG A 353 20.63 -7.96 -35.39
C ARG A 353 21.51 -6.87 -36.03
N PRO A 354 21.12 -6.32 -37.19
CA PRO A 354 21.77 -5.12 -37.69
C PRO A 354 21.70 -4.03 -36.60
N PRO A 355 22.79 -3.29 -36.35
CA PRO A 355 22.79 -2.24 -35.35
C PRO A 355 21.67 -1.24 -35.64
N ARG A 356 20.91 -0.86 -34.61
CA ARG A 356 19.95 0.23 -34.76
C ARG A 356 20.71 1.50 -35.14
N PRO A 357 20.18 2.33 -36.04
CA PRO A 357 20.68 3.68 -36.19
C PRO A 357 20.44 4.43 -34.88
N VAL A 358 21.48 4.53 -34.04
CA VAL A 358 21.48 5.35 -32.82
C VAL A 358 21.88 6.76 -33.23
N VAL A 359 21.07 7.45 -34.03
CA VAL A 359 21.38 8.82 -34.45
C VAL A 359 20.10 9.66 -34.47
N PRO A 360 20.01 10.76 -33.69
CA PRO A 360 19.04 11.82 -33.98
C PRO A 360 19.37 12.42 -35.36
N PRO A 361 18.39 12.83 -36.17
CA PRO A 361 18.53 13.11 -37.61
C PRO A 361 19.50 14.24 -38.05
N SER A 362 20.43 14.71 -37.21
CA SER A 362 21.25 15.90 -37.45
C SER A 362 22.77 15.66 -37.55
N VAL A 363 23.28 14.42 -37.49
CA VAL A 363 24.73 14.18 -37.61
C VAL A 363 24.99 13.22 -38.77
N SER A 364 25.50 13.76 -39.88
CA SER A 364 25.99 13.00 -41.03
C SER A 364 27.18 12.12 -40.60
N ALA A 365 26.93 10.83 -40.41
CA ALA A 365 27.98 9.87 -40.12
C ALA A 365 28.93 9.71 -41.33
N PRO A 366 30.26 9.61 -41.11
CA PRO A 366 31.22 9.42 -42.19
C PRO A 366 31.05 8.04 -42.87
N PRO A 367 31.31 7.90 -44.18
CA PRO A 367 30.79 6.77 -44.97
C PRO A 367 31.48 5.40 -44.79
N ASN A 368 32.55 5.25 -44.00
CA ASN A 368 33.48 4.11 -44.17
C ASN A 368 33.94 3.39 -42.88
N LEU A 369 33.10 3.24 -41.85
CA LEU A 369 33.42 2.32 -40.74
C LEU A 369 32.82 0.92 -40.98
N ASN A 370 33.56 0.09 -41.71
CA ASN A 370 33.33 -1.36 -41.74
C ASN A 370 33.79 -1.96 -40.41
N LEU A 371 32.96 -1.85 -39.36
CA LEU A 371 33.11 -2.62 -38.12
C LEU A 371 32.75 -4.08 -38.40
N ASN A 372 33.68 -4.80 -39.03
CA ASN A 372 33.66 -6.26 -39.10
C ASN A 372 34.11 -6.82 -37.74
N VAL A 373 33.30 -6.58 -36.71
CA VAL A 373 33.53 -7.13 -35.38
C VAL A 373 32.86 -8.50 -35.36
N ASP A 374 33.61 -9.52 -35.77
CA ASP A 374 33.35 -10.92 -35.43
C ASP A 374 33.57 -11.11 -33.92
N SER A 375 32.73 -10.48 -33.09
CA SER A 375 32.79 -10.71 -31.65
C SER A 375 32.21 -12.10 -31.37
N THR A 376 33.09 -13.08 -31.30
CA THR A 376 32.80 -14.38 -30.68
C THR A 376 32.44 -14.24 -29.20
N ALA A 377 32.86 -13.16 -28.55
CA ALA A 377 32.61 -12.85 -27.15
C ALA A 377 31.26 -12.15 -26.90
N ILE A 378 30.61 -12.50 -25.79
CA ILE A 378 29.39 -11.81 -25.32
C ILE A 378 29.77 -10.52 -24.62
N ASP A 379 29.09 -9.42 -24.95
CA ASP A 379 29.29 -8.12 -24.32
C ASP A 379 28.64 -8.03 -22.93
N TRP A 380 29.22 -8.72 -21.95
CA TRP A 380 28.69 -8.77 -20.58
C TRP A 380 28.64 -7.39 -19.91
N TRP A 381 27.72 -7.27 -18.95
CA TRP A 381 27.66 -6.11 -18.06
C TRP A 381 28.96 -5.99 -17.25
N THR A 382 29.48 -4.76 -17.13
CA THR A 382 30.60 -4.44 -16.23
C THR A 382 30.31 -3.17 -15.43
N PRO A 383 30.91 -3.02 -14.22
CA PRO A 383 30.76 -1.81 -13.43
C PRO A 383 31.16 -0.54 -14.18
N ALA A 384 32.23 -0.59 -14.97
CA ALA A 384 32.71 0.52 -15.79
C ALA A 384 31.62 1.01 -16.77
N LYS A 385 30.94 0.09 -17.47
CA LYS A 385 29.84 0.43 -18.38
C LYS A 385 28.64 1.05 -17.65
N GLN A 386 28.35 0.60 -16.42
CA GLN A 386 27.29 1.20 -15.60
C GLN A 386 27.64 2.64 -15.22
N THR A 387 28.89 2.92 -14.84
CA THR A 387 29.36 4.25 -14.45
C THR A 387 29.35 5.22 -15.64
N SER A 388 29.87 4.81 -16.80
CA SER A 388 29.84 5.64 -18.02
C SER A 388 28.43 6.10 -18.35
N ARG A 389 27.44 5.20 -18.20
CA ARG A 389 26.02 5.52 -18.43
C ARG A 389 25.44 6.54 -17.45
N GLN A 390 25.81 6.46 -16.17
CA GLN A 390 25.30 7.41 -15.16
C GLN A 390 25.81 8.84 -15.40
N GLY A 391 26.99 8.99 -16.03
CA GLY A 391 27.53 10.28 -16.46
C GLY A 391 26.72 10.91 -17.59
N THR A 392 26.44 10.16 -18.65
CA THR A 392 25.79 10.67 -19.89
C THR A 392 24.33 11.10 -19.68
N SER A 393 23.64 10.53 -18.69
CA SER A 393 22.23 10.86 -18.45
C SER A 393 22.00 12.15 -17.64
N ARG A 394 23.06 12.79 -17.10
CA ARG A 394 22.91 13.90 -16.14
C ARG A 394 23.13 15.30 -16.71
N HIS A 395 23.80 15.44 -17.86
CA HIS A 395 23.96 16.73 -18.53
C HIS A 395 24.06 16.50 -20.04
N PRO A 396 23.49 17.39 -20.89
CA PRO A 396 24.00 17.51 -22.24
C PRO A 396 25.47 17.89 -22.10
N GLU A 397 26.37 16.93 -22.32
CA GLU A 397 27.80 17.21 -22.37
C GLU A 397 28.01 18.31 -23.42
N PRO A 398 28.80 19.36 -23.12
CA PRO A 398 29.27 20.26 -24.16
C PRO A 398 29.95 19.40 -25.24
N PRO A 399 29.79 19.77 -26.54
CA PRO A 399 30.39 18.99 -27.62
C PRO A 399 31.86 18.75 -27.32
N PRO A 400 32.38 17.53 -27.56
CA PRO A 400 33.78 17.24 -27.31
C PRO A 400 34.65 18.31 -28.01
N PRO A 401 35.78 18.72 -27.39
CA PRO A 401 36.70 19.66 -28.02
C PRO A 401 37.09 19.13 -29.40
N ALA A 402 37.19 20.04 -30.39
CA ALA A 402 37.40 19.72 -31.81
C ALA A 402 38.63 18.83 -32.09
N ASP A 403 39.53 18.71 -31.11
CA ASP A 403 40.81 18.03 -31.22
C ASP A 403 40.81 16.63 -30.57
N ALA A 404 39.67 16.11 -30.11
CA ALA A 404 39.59 14.77 -29.55
C ALA A 404 39.88 13.71 -30.65
N PRO A 405 40.83 12.77 -30.42
CA PRO A 405 41.27 11.83 -31.44
C PRO A 405 40.13 10.95 -31.95
N ALA A 406 39.91 10.99 -33.27
CA ALA A 406 38.77 10.42 -34.00
C ALA A 406 38.72 8.87 -34.08
N GLY A 407 39.20 8.15 -33.06
CA GLY A 407 39.49 6.71 -33.16
C GLY A 407 38.98 5.82 -32.04
N LEU A 408 38.23 6.32 -31.05
CA LEU A 408 37.64 5.41 -30.05
C LEU A 408 36.53 4.60 -30.72
N PRO A 409 36.63 3.25 -30.77
CA PRO A 409 35.60 2.42 -31.37
C PRO A 409 34.29 2.75 -30.66
N ASN A 410 33.24 3.01 -31.44
CA ASN A 410 31.89 3.21 -30.93
C ASN A 410 31.50 1.95 -30.14
N ILE A 411 31.76 1.96 -28.83
CA ILE A 411 31.31 0.91 -27.93
C ILE A 411 29.79 1.04 -27.94
N PHE A 412 29.15 0.14 -28.68
CA PHE A 412 27.71 0.02 -28.68
C PHE A 412 27.29 -0.18 -27.21
N VAL A 413 26.60 0.80 -26.64
CA VAL A 413 26.02 0.66 -25.30
C VAL A 413 24.64 0.02 -25.51
N PRO A 414 24.40 -1.23 -25.09
CA PRO A 414 23.07 -1.83 -25.03
C PRO A 414 22.03 -0.83 -24.54
N THR A 415 20.82 -0.92 -25.09
CA THR A 415 19.67 -0.09 -24.71
C THR A 415 19.22 -0.54 -23.33
N ALA A 416 20.01 -0.18 -22.33
CA ALA A 416 19.86 -0.70 -21.00
C ALA A 416 18.53 -0.21 -20.45
N PHE A 417 17.58 -1.13 -20.31
CA PHE A 417 16.25 -0.77 -19.85
C PHE A 417 16.35 -0.15 -18.46
N SER A 418 15.89 1.08 -18.31
CA SER A 418 15.74 1.72 -17.00
C SER A 418 14.36 1.35 -16.48
N LEU A 419 14.31 0.53 -15.44
CA LEU A 419 13.06 0.26 -14.75
C LEU A 419 12.61 1.54 -14.04
N GLY A 420 11.31 1.80 -13.98
CA GLY A 420 10.81 2.97 -13.27
C GLY A 420 10.84 2.77 -11.75
N GLU A 421 9.98 3.51 -11.04
CA GLU A 421 9.88 3.40 -9.59
C GLU A 421 9.22 2.07 -9.17
N PHE A 422 9.53 1.62 -7.96
CA PHE A 422 8.83 0.49 -7.37
C PHE A 422 7.40 0.87 -6.98
N VAL A 423 6.43 0.11 -7.49
CA VAL A 423 4.99 0.32 -7.29
C VAL A 423 4.33 -0.81 -6.52
N GLY A 424 5.05 -1.91 -6.29
CA GLY A 424 4.58 -3.02 -5.46
C GLY A 424 4.13 -2.54 -4.07
N GLN A 425 3.37 -3.36 -3.37
CA GLN A 425 2.88 -3.10 -2.01
C GLN A 425 1.97 -1.86 -1.91
N GLY A 426 1.32 -1.49 -3.01
CA GLY A 426 0.40 -0.36 -3.06
C GLY A 426 1.08 0.97 -2.76
N ARG A 427 2.37 1.14 -3.09
CA ARG A 427 3.09 2.40 -2.83
C ARG A 427 2.72 3.52 -3.80
N LYS A 428 2.29 3.17 -5.01
CA LYS A 428 1.97 4.11 -6.08
C LYS A 428 0.68 3.70 -6.77
N MET A 429 -0.12 4.68 -7.15
CA MET A 429 -1.33 4.46 -7.92
C MET A 429 -1.00 4.06 -9.36
N GLY A 430 -1.56 2.93 -9.81
CA GLY A 430 -1.44 2.45 -11.18
C GLY A 430 -1.72 0.96 -11.31
N TYR A 431 -1.84 0.51 -12.55
CA TYR A 431 -2.00 -0.90 -12.89
C TYR A 431 -0.70 -1.40 -13.53
N GLN A 432 -0.08 -2.40 -12.93
CA GLN A 432 0.97 -3.22 -13.56
C GLN A 432 0.42 -4.61 -13.83
N GLY A 433 0.36 -4.96 -15.12
CA GLY A 433 -0.13 -6.26 -15.60
C GLY A 433 0.91 -7.01 -16.42
N LEU A 434 2.20 -6.72 -16.25
CA LEU A 434 3.26 -7.36 -17.03
C LEU A 434 3.21 -8.87 -16.87
N ALA A 435 3.10 -9.36 -15.62
CA ALA A 435 3.10 -10.80 -15.37
C ALA A 435 1.91 -11.50 -16.02
N ILE A 436 0.70 -10.96 -15.87
CA ILE A 436 -0.49 -11.58 -16.45
C ILE A 436 -0.49 -11.50 -17.99
N ASP A 437 -0.02 -10.40 -18.58
CA ASP A 437 0.02 -10.23 -20.03
C ASP A 437 1.08 -11.15 -20.67
N ILE A 438 2.25 -11.35 -20.02
CA ILE A 438 3.26 -12.33 -20.45
C ILE A 438 2.71 -13.75 -20.31
N LEU A 439 2.16 -14.12 -19.15
CA LEU A 439 1.65 -15.47 -18.91
C LEU A 439 0.53 -15.84 -19.90
N THR A 440 -0.40 -14.92 -20.17
CA THR A 440 -1.47 -15.17 -21.14
C THR A 440 -0.98 -15.21 -22.59
N SER A 441 0.18 -14.61 -22.90
CA SER A 441 0.78 -14.68 -24.23
C SER A 441 1.60 -15.97 -24.41
N ILE A 442 2.21 -16.48 -23.34
CA ILE A 442 2.90 -17.80 -23.33
C ILE A 442 1.89 -18.95 -23.46
N TYR A 443 0.78 -18.89 -22.72
CA TYR A 443 -0.20 -19.98 -22.60
C TYR A 443 -1.50 -19.72 -23.36
N ASP A 444 -1.44 -18.98 -24.46
CA ASP A 444 -2.60 -18.75 -25.32
C ASP A 444 -3.23 -20.10 -25.72
N LEU A 445 -4.54 -20.27 -25.45
CA LEU A 445 -5.26 -21.55 -25.34
C LEU A 445 -5.20 -22.45 -26.59
N ARG A 446 -4.66 -21.97 -27.70
CA ARG A 446 -4.57 -22.68 -28.99
C ARG A 446 -3.36 -23.61 -29.13
N GLN A 447 -2.65 -23.94 -28.05
CA GLN A 447 -1.57 -24.95 -27.97
C GLN A 447 -0.36 -24.79 -28.93
N ASN A 448 -0.35 -23.84 -29.87
CA ASN A 448 0.78 -23.67 -30.76
C ASN A 448 1.99 -23.05 -30.01
N PRO A 449 3.19 -23.64 -30.11
CA PRO A 449 4.39 -23.08 -29.51
C PRO A 449 4.62 -21.69 -30.10
N GLN A 450 4.47 -20.65 -29.27
CA GLN A 450 4.67 -19.27 -29.71
C GLN A 450 6.15 -18.92 -29.68
N THR A 451 6.59 -18.26 -30.75
CA THR A 451 7.94 -17.69 -30.80
C THR A 451 8.06 -16.55 -29.78
N ILE A 452 9.29 -16.29 -29.30
CA ILE A 452 9.59 -15.20 -28.36
C ILE A 452 9.10 -13.86 -28.92
N LYS A 453 9.27 -13.62 -30.23
CA LYS A 453 8.78 -12.43 -30.93
C LYS A 453 7.26 -12.29 -30.84
N THR A 454 6.51 -13.37 -31.10
CA THR A 454 5.05 -13.37 -30.99
C THR A 454 4.59 -13.07 -29.56
N ILE A 455 5.25 -13.63 -28.55
CA ILE A 455 4.96 -13.36 -27.14
C ILE A 455 5.19 -11.88 -26.84
N ALA A 456 6.30 -11.31 -27.32
CA ALA A 456 6.66 -9.92 -27.10
C ALA A 456 5.67 -8.95 -27.76
N ASP A 457 5.31 -9.19 -29.02
CA ASP A 457 4.37 -8.36 -29.78
C ASP A 457 2.96 -8.40 -29.17
N LYS A 458 2.46 -9.60 -28.81
CA LYS A 458 1.17 -9.76 -28.14
C LYS A 458 1.14 -9.10 -26.76
N THR A 459 2.23 -9.19 -26.01
CA THR A 459 2.32 -8.59 -24.68
C THR A 459 2.43 -7.06 -24.78
N GLY A 460 3.28 -6.54 -25.67
CA GLY A 460 3.45 -5.10 -25.89
C GLY A 460 2.15 -4.42 -26.33
N THR A 461 1.42 -5.04 -27.27
CA THR A 461 0.11 -4.55 -27.71
C THR A 461 -0.93 -4.55 -26.58
N LYS A 462 -1.00 -5.61 -25.76
CA LYS A 462 -1.90 -5.67 -24.58
C LYS A 462 -1.55 -4.60 -23.54
N LEU A 463 -0.27 -4.42 -23.22
CA LEU A 463 0.19 -3.43 -22.24
C LEU A 463 -0.16 -2.00 -22.67
N ASN A 464 -0.06 -1.71 -23.96
CA ASN A 464 -0.35 -0.38 -24.53
C ASN A 464 -1.85 -0.06 -24.62
N ARG A 465 -2.76 -1.04 -24.43
CA ARG A 465 -4.20 -0.77 -24.35
C ARG A 465 -4.54 0.08 -23.13
N ARG A 466 -5.23 1.20 -23.38
CA ARG A 466 -5.51 2.26 -22.39
C ARG A 466 -6.53 1.86 -21.32
N PHE A 467 -7.53 1.02 -21.65
CA PHE A 467 -8.71 0.82 -20.80
C PHE A 467 -8.97 -0.62 -20.34
N LYS A 468 -8.41 -1.64 -21.01
CA LYS A 468 -8.78 -3.02 -20.68
C LYS A 468 -7.98 -3.52 -19.47
N ARG A 469 -8.67 -3.68 -18.33
CA ARG A 469 -8.19 -4.44 -17.16
C ARG A 469 -8.86 -5.81 -17.13
N PRO A 470 -8.20 -6.84 -16.56
CA PRO A 470 -8.84 -8.14 -16.38
C PRO A 470 -9.96 -8.05 -15.33
N TRP A 471 -11.01 -8.86 -15.49
CA TRP A 471 -12.13 -8.96 -14.53
C TRP A 471 -11.66 -9.24 -13.09
N ALA A 472 -10.62 -10.06 -12.94
CA ALA A 472 -10.01 -10.32 -11.63
C ALA A 472 -9.51 -9.06 -10.92
N TRP A 473 -9.03 -8.05 -11.67
CA TRP A 473 -8.62 -6.77 -11.08
C TRP A 473 -9.83 -6.02 -10.52
N LEU A 474 -10.94 -5.96 -11.26
CA LEU A 474 -12.16 -5.27 -10.83
C LEU A 474 -12.76 -5.93 -9.60
N PHE A 475 -12.84 -7.26 -9.59
CA PHE A 475 -13.30 -8.02 -8.42
C PHE A 475 -12.46 -7.68 -7.18
N LEU A 476 -11.13 -7.69 -7.30
CA LEU A 476 -10.23 -7.35 -6.18
C LEU A 476 -10.32 -5.88 -5.78
N ALA A 477 -10.62 -4.97 -6.71
CA ALA A 477 -10.87 -3.57 -6.41
C ALA A 477 -12.13 -3.39 -5.56
N VAL A 478 -13.24 -4.04 -5.92
CA VAL A 478 -14.49 -4.03 -5.15
C VAL A 478 -14.30 -4.69 -3.79
N PHE A 479 -13.61 -5.84 -3.74
CA PHE A 479 -13.29 -6.51 -2.48
C PHE A 479 -12.43 -5.64 -1.55
N SER A 480 -11.45 -4.92 -2.10
CA SER A 480 -10.60 -3.98 -1.33
C SER A 480 -11.41 -2.81 -0.78
N PHE A 481 -12.34 -2.27 -1.59
CA PHE A 481 -13.27 -1.24 -1.17
C PHE A 481 -14.16 -1.72 -0.03
N PHE A 482 -14.71 -2.93 -0.15
CA PHE A 482 -15.52 -3.55 0.89
C PHE A 482 -14.74 -3.74 2.19
N LEU A 483 -13.53 -4.29 2.15
CA LEU A 483 -12.69 -4.46 3.35
C LEU A 483 -12.39 -3.14 4.07
N PHE A 484 -12.17 -2.06 3.30
CA PHE A 484 -11.98 -0.73 3.87
C PHE A 484 -13.26 -0.18 4.51
N TRP A 485 -14.37 -0.16 3.75
CA TRP A 485 -15.65 0.36 4.23
C TRP A 485 -16.25 -0.46 5.35
N TRP A 486 -15.92 -1.75 5.47
CA TRP A 486 -16.33 -2.58 6.59
C TRP A 486 -15.94 -1.97 7.94
N GLY A 487 -14.69 -1.53 8.09
CA GLY A 487 -14.23 -0.84 9.30
C GLY A 487 -14.92 0.51 9.52
N ILE A 488 -15.06 1.31 8.45
CA ILE A 488 -15.74 2.61 8.50
C ILE A 488 -17.21 2.45 8.94
N CYS A 489 -17.94 1.50 8.36
CA CYS A 489 -19.34 1.24 8.66
C CYS A 489 -19.52 0.73 10.10
N MET A 490 -18.61 -0.09 10.62
CA MET A 490 -18.70 -0.56 12.01
C MET A 490 -18.37 0.57 13.00
N ALA A 491 -17.36 1.39 12.72
CA ALA A 491 -17.07 2.58 13.52
C ALA A 491 -18.22 3.60 13.51
N PHE A 492 -18.82 3.80 12.32
CA PHE A 492 -20.01 4.60 12.13
C PHE A 492 -21.19 4.03 12.93
N LEU A 493 -21.49 2.73 12.81
CA LEU A 493 -22.60 2.08 13.51
C LEU A 493 -22.48 2.29 15.03
N VAL A 494 -21.30 2.02 15.60
CA VAL A 494 -21.05 2.21 17.04
C VAL A 494 -21.23 3.66 17.45
N SER A 495 -20.70 4.61 16.68
CA SER A 495 -20.79 6.04 17.01
C SER A 495 -22.18 6.62 16.77
N TYR A 496 -22.90 6.13 15.76
CA TYR A 496 -24.24 6.57 15.41
C TYR A 496 -25.28 6.06 16.40
N GLN A 497 -25.16 4.80 16.82
CA GLN A 497 -26.04 4.19 17.81
C GLN A 497 -25.68 4.56 19.25
N THR A 498 -24.61 5.34 19.47
CA THR A 498 -24.34 5.92 20.79
C THR A 498 -25.32 7.09 21.01
N PRO A 499 -26.31 6.96 21.92
CA PRO A 499 -27.23 8.05 22.24
C PRO A 499 -26.45 9.21 22.84
N THR A 500 -26.84 10.49 22.70
CA THR A 500 -27.83 11.10 21.79
C THR A 500 -27.21 11.54 20.46
N VAL A 501 -26.05 10.99 20.13
CA VAL A 501 -25.11 11.60 19.19
C VAL A 501 -25.60 11.45 17.74
N GLY A 502 -26.10 10.26 17.35
CA GLY A 502 -26.62 10.02 16.00
C GLY A 502 -25.61 10.37 14.91
N LEU A 503 -26.05 11.10 13.87
CA LEU A 503 -25.12 11.74 12.93
C LEU A 503 -24.55 12.99 13.62
N SER A 504 -23.24 13.01 13.86
CA SER A 504 -22.57 14.10 14.58
C SER A 504 -21.16 14.35 14.04
N CYS A 505 -20.39 15.19 14.73
CA CYS A 505 -18.96 15.39 14.45
C CYS A 505 -18.18 14.07 14.34
N ARG A 506 -18.50 13.05 15.17
CA ARG A 506 -17.75 11.77 15.17
C ARG A 506 -18.17 10.88 14.02
N SER A 507 -19.42 10.42 14.01
CA SER A 507 -19.93 9.53 12.98
C SER A 507 -19.85 10.17 11.58
N GLY A 508 -20.11 11.47 11.48
CA GLY A 508 -19.93 12.25 10.25
C GLY A 508 -18.46 12.34 9.79
N SER A 509 -17.50 12.54 10.70
CA SER A 509 -16.08 12.58 10.31
C SER A 509 -15.57 11.23 9.81
N TYR A 510 -16.07 10.11 10.34
CA TYR A 510 -15.74 8.77 9.82
C TYR A 510 -16.23 8.58 8.39
N LEU A 511 -17.48 8.98 8.10
CA LEU A 511 -18.02 8.96 6.74
C LEU A 511 -17.24 9.90 5.82
N LEU A 512 -16.91 11.11 6.28
CA LEU A 512 -16.11 12.06 5.51
C LEU A 512 -14.74 11.49 5.14
N TYR A 513 -14.05 10.87 6.08
CA TYR A 513 -12.79 10.16 5.82
C TYR A 513 -12.99 9.03 4.79
N GLY A 514 -14.01 8.19 4.97
CA GLY A 514 -14.34 7.10 4.05
C GLY A 514 -14.61 7.58 2.63
N LEU A 515 -15.36 8.67 2.47
CA LEU A 515 -15.68 9.29 1.20
C LEU A 515 -14.43 9.85 0.51
N LEU A 516 -13.64 10.68 1.22
CA LEU A 516 -12.41 11.26 0.68
C LEU A 516 -11.40 10.17 0.27
N ALA A 517 -11.24 9.13 1.09
CA ALA A 517 -10.35 8.01 0.81
C ALA A 517 -10.79 7.18 -0.40
N SER A 518 -12.07 7.21 -0.74
CA SER A 518 -12.66 6.50 -1.89
C SER A 518 -12.48 7.26 -3.21
N LEU A 519 -12.29 8.58 -3.20
CA LEU A 519 -12.18 9.39 -4.42
C LEU A 519 -10.97 8.99 -5.30
N ALA A 520 -9.79 8.79 -4.70
CA ALA A 520 -8.62 8.31 -5.44
C ALA A 520 -8.82 6.87 -5.97
N TRP A 521 -9.58 6.04 -5.24
CA TRP A 521 -9.94 4.70 -5.70
C TRP A 521 -10.86 4.75 -6.92
N VAL A 522 -11.88 5.62 -6.92
CA VAL A 522 -12.75 5.86 -8.09
C VAL A 522 -11.92 6.36 -9.28
N ALA A 523 -11.00 7.31 -9.08
CA ALA A 523 -10.10 7.77 -10.13
C ALA A 523 -9.24 6.61 -10.70
N SER A 524 -8.83 5.69 -9.82
CA SER A 524 -8.12 4.48 -10.23
C SER A 524 -9.00 3.58 -11.09
N LEU A 525 -10.31 3.44 -10.85
CA LEU A 525 -11.22 2.65 -11.68
C LEU A 525 -11.31 3.20 -13.11
N VAL A 526 -11.40 4.52 -13.25
CA VAL A 526 -11.57 5.20 -14.55
C VAL A 526 -10.30 5.16 -15.40
N ARG A 527 -9.11 5.29 -14.80
CA ARG A 527 -7.83 5.37 -15.53
C ARG A 527 -6.88 4.25 -15.14
N LYS A 528 -6.52 3.41 -16.11
CA LYS A 528 -5.54 2.30 -15.95
C LYS A 528 -4.26 2.77 -15.27
N ASN A 529 -3.65 3.82 -15.85
CA ASN A 529 -2.44 4.47 -15.37
C ASN A 529 -2.68 5.99 -15.35
N PRO A 530 -2.97 6.59 -14.17
CA PRO A 530 -3.20 8.03 -14.08
C PRO A 530 -1.91 8.79 -14.47
N GLY A 531 -2.05 9.81 -15.31
CA GLY A 531 -0.93 10.69 -15.66
C GLY A 531 -0.47 11.53 -14.48
N THR A 532 0.64 12.25 -14.62
CA THR A 532 1.27 13.03 -13.53
C THR A 532 0.30 14.03 -12.88
N LYS A 533 -0.49 14.75 -13.69
CA LYS A 533 -1.50 15.71 -13.16
C LYS A 533 -2.59 15.01 -12.34
N THR A 534 -3.15 13.90 -12.85
CA THR A 534 -4.17 13.13 -12.13
C THR A 534 -3.61 12.53 -10.85
N ARG A 535 -2.37 12.00 -10.88
CA ARG A 535 -1.68 11.51 -9.68
C ARG A 535 -1.51 12.62 -8.64
N ALA A 536 -1.11 13.83 -9.06
CA ALA A 536 -0.99 14.98 -8.16
C ALA A 536 -2.33 15.33 -7.48
N VAL A 537 -3.43 15.36 -8.25
CA VAL A 537 -4.78 15.56 -7.70
C VAL A 537 -5.15 14.45 -6.71
N CYS A 538 -4.89 13.18 -7.04
CA CYS A 538 -5.17 12.08 -6.13
C CYS A 538 -4.33 12.17 -4.84
N TYR A 539 -3.06 12.60 -4.92
CA TYR A 539 -2.24 12.82 -3.72
C TYR A 539 -2.75 13.99 -2.88
N LEU A 540 -3.29 15.05 -3.48
CA LEU A 540 -3.93 16.15 -2.76
C LEU A 540 -5.17 15.68 -2.00
N ILE A 541 -6.03 14.89 -2.65
CA ILE A 541 -7.21 14.29 -2.03
C ILE A 541 -6.80 13.36 -0.89
N ASN A 542 -5.78 12.52 -1.11
CA ASN A 542 -5.25 11.64 -0.08
C ASN A 542 -4.65 12.41 1.10
N LEU A 543 -3.97 13.54 0.86
CA LEU A 543 -3.49 14.43 1.91
C LEU A 543 -4.65 14.95 2.74
N LEU A 544 -5.72 15.41 2.09
CA LEU A 544 -6.92 15.86 2.80
C LEU A 544 -7.55 14.72 3.63
N ALA A 545 -7.66 13.51 3.09
CA ALA A 545 -8.14 12.34 3.82
C ALA A 545 -7.24 12.01 5.04
N CYS A 546 -5.92 12.06 4.88
CA CYS A 546 -4.97 11.88 5.98
C CYS A 546 -5.12 12.96 7.07
N LEU A 547 -5.31 14.23 6.68
CA LEU A 547 -5.52 15.33 7.62
C LEU A 547 -6.82 15.13 8.39
N VAL A 548 -7.91 14.74 7.71
CA VAL A 548 -9.18 14.42 8.36
C VAL A 548 -9.01 13.27 9.36
N LEU A 549 -8.31 12.20 8.99
CA LEU A 549 -8.02 11.10 9.92
C LEU A 549 -7.17 11.55 11.11
N ALA A 550 -6.14 12.36 10.87
CA ALA A 550 -5.31 12.91 11.95
C ALA A 550 -6.13 13.79 12.90
N THR A 551 -7.02 14.63 12.37
CA THR A 551 -7.97 15.42 13.16
C THR A 551 -8.90 14.53 13.98
N ILE A 552 -9.41 13.43 13.40
CA ILE A 552 -10.25 12.46 14.12
C ILE A 552 -9.48 11.86 15.30
N VAL A 553 -8.25 11.39 15.07
CA VAL A 553 -7.39 10.81 16.11
C VAL A 553 -7.10 11.83 17.20
N LEU A 554 -6.66 13.03 16.83
CA LEU A 554 -6.37 14.11 17.77
C LEU A 554 -7.61 14.49 18.57
N ALA A 555 -8.76 14.62 17.92
CA ALA A 555 -10.00 15.03 18.57
C ALA A 555 -10.52 13.98 19.56
N GLN A 556 -10.27 12.70 19.29
CA GLN A 556 -10.61 11.63 20.23
C GLN A 556 -9.66 11.55 21.41
N VAL A 557 -8.35 11.75 21.21
CA VAL A 557 -7.36 11.78 22.31
C VAL A 557 -7.60 12.96 23.24
N THR A 558 -7.86 14.12 22.66
CA THR A 558 -8.01 15.37 23.41
C THR A 558 -9.40 15.54 24.00
N GLY A 559 -10.42 14.86 23.49
CA GLY A 559 -11.82 15.12 23.85
C GLY A 559 -12.43 16.32 23.12
N LEU A 560 -11.85 16.82 22.04
CA LEU A 560 -12.41 17.93 21.22
C LEU A 560 -13.85 17.66 20.74
N PHE A 561 -14.25 16.39 20.56
CA PHE A 561 -15.63 16.03 20.22
C PHE A 561 -16.61 16.10 21.40
N ASN A 562 -16.14 16.39 22.62
CA ASN A 562 -16.91 16.43 23.85
C ASN A 562 -17.39 17.88 24.13
N ASN A 563 -18.13 18.46 23.18
CA ASN A 563 -18.74 19.78 23.28
C ASN A 563 -20.24 19.71 22.96
N CYS A 564 -21.00 20.77 23.25
CA CYS A 564 -22.45 20.77 23.06
C CYS A 564 -22.86 20.51 21.60
N ALA A 565 -22.17 21.11 20.63
CA ALA A 565 -22.48 20.94 19.21
C ALA A 565 -22.30 19.49 18.74
N CYS A 566 -21.19 18.86 19.12
CA CYS A 566 -20.87 17.50 18.73
C CYS A 566 -21.71 16.45 19.47
N LYS A 567 -22.12 16.71 20.72
CA LYS A 567 -23.05 15.84 21.45
C LYS A 567 -24.49 15.93 20.95
N CYS A 568 -24.94 17.13 20.59
CA CYS A 568 -26.28 17.33 20.05
C CYS A 568 -26.43 16.81 18.61
N GLY A 569 -25.34 16.86 17.83
CA GLY A 569 -25.32 16.40 16.44
C GLY A 569 -26.46 16.99 15.60
N PHE A 570 -26.97 16.19 14.67
CA PHE A 570 -28.18 16.52 13.90
C PHE A 570 -29.48 16.29 14.68
N ALA A 571 -29.43 15.57 15.81
CA ALA A 571 -30.60 15.35 16.67
C ALA A 571 -31.06 16.65 17.35
N GLY A 572 -30.13 17.59 17.58
CA GLY A 572 -30.41 18.91 18.16
C GLY A 572 -30.61 18.90 19.67
N TYR A 573 -30.34 17.77 20.34
CA TYR A 573 -30.42 17.63 21.78
C TYR A 573 -29.29 16.77 22.35
N THR A 574 -28.87 17.06 23.57
CA THR A 574 -27.96 16.23 24.37
C THR A 574 -28.66 15.79 25.64
N ASP A 575 -28.41 14.57 26.07
CA ASP A 575 -28.88 14.13 27.37
C ASP A 575 -27.83 14.37 28.46
N LEU A 576 -28.28 14.16 29.70
CA LEU A 576 -27.49 14.33 30.90
C LEU A 576 -27.46 13.04 31.74
N ARG A 577 -27.76 11.89 31.12
CA ARG A 577 -27.83 10.60 31.81
C ARG A 577 -26.43 9.95 31.87
N ASP A 578 -26.33 8.97 32.74
CA ASP A 578 -25.09 8.25 33.02
C ASP A 578 -24.99 6.96 32.23
N ALA A 579 -23.82 6.35 32.34
CA ALA A 579 -23.44 5.11 31.70
C ALA A 579 -24.46 3.98 31.85
N GLU A 580 -24.93 3.78 33.08
CA GLU A 580 -25.83 2.71 33.47
C GLU A 580 -27.19 2.86 32.77
N PHE A 581 -27.69 4.10 32.66
CA PHE A 581 -28.91 4.40 31.93
C PHE A 581 -28.86 3.94 30.48
N TYR A 582 -27.75 4.16 29.77
CA TYR A 582 -27.61 3.75 28.37
C TYR A 582 -27.62 2.25 28.17
N ARG A 583 -27.04 1.51 29.13
CA ARG A 583 -27.04 0.05 29.08
C ARG A 583 -28.44 -0.49 29.20
N LEU A 584 -29.23 0.06 30.12
CA LEU A 584 -30.58 -0.41 30.41
C LEU A 584 -31.59 -0.02 29.33
N PHE A 585 -31.58 1.24 28.86
CA PHE A 585 -32.71 1.79 28.07
C PHE A 585 -32.42 2.06 26.59
N PHE A 586 -31.17 1.88 26.14
CA PHE A 586 -30.79 2.12 24.74
C PHE A 586 -30.14 0.91 24.04
N GLY A 587 -29.98 -0.21 24.75
CA GLY A 587 -29.39 -1.43 24.18
C GLY A 587 -27.96 -1.25 23.65
N VAL A 588 -27.21 -0.27 24.19
CA VAL A 588 -25.88 0.13 23.71
C VAL A 588 -24.91 -1.04 23.70
N GLU A 589 -24.96 -1.89 24.73
CA GLU A 589 -24.14 -3.09 24.85
C GLU A 589 -24.30 -4.03 23.66
N THR A 590 -25.54 -4.22 23.17
CA THR A 590 -25.82 -5.09 22.03
C THR A 590 -25.20 -4.53 20.75
N TRP A 591 -25.39 -3.23 20.47
CA TRP A 591 -24.85 -2.60 19.27
C TRP A 591 -23.32 -2.56 19.26
N TRP A 592 -22.72 -2.33 20.42
CA TRP A 592 -21.26 -2.32 20.54
C TRP A 592 -20.68 -3.73 20.42
N ALA A 593 -21.31 -4.72 21.04
CA ALA A 593 -20.92 -6.12 20.88
C ALA A 593 -20.99 -6.55 19.41
N ILE A 594 -22.08 -6.21 18.71
CA ILE A 594 -22.22 -6.46 17.27
C ILE A 594 -21.12 -5.73 16.50
N GLY A 595 -20.94 -4.43 16.73
CA GLY A 595 -19.92 -3.63 16.03
C GLY A 595 -18.50 -4.16 16.23
N ALA A 596 -18.15 -4.59 17.44
CA ALA A 596 -16.85 -5.16 17.75
C ALA A 596 -16.67 -6.56 17.18
N ALA A 597 -17.67 -7.44 17.29
CA ALA A 597 -17.59 -8.80 16.74
C ALA A 597 -17.51 -8.79 15.22
N VAL A 598 -18.40 -8.04 14.57
CA VAL A 598 -18.45 -7.89 13.11
C VAL A 598 -17.21 -7.14 12.63
N GLY A 599 -16.81 -6.06 13.31
CA GLY A 599 -15.59 -5.33 13.01
C GLY A 599 -14.34 -6.19 13.12
N GLY A 600 -14.16 -6.90 14.25
CA GLY A 600 -13.03 -7.78 14.53
C GLY A 600 -12.92 -8.98 13.59
N PHE A 601 -14.00 -9.36 12.90
CA PHE A 601 -13.97 -10.45 11.92
C PHE A 601 -13.03 -10.18 10.74
N ALA A 602 -13.08 -8.98 10.15
CA ALA A 602 -12.27 -8.64 8.97
C ALA A 602 -10.75 -8.84 9.14
N PRO A 603 -10.08 -8.31 10.18
CA PRO A 603 -8.64 -8.47 10.37
C PRO A 603 -8.27 -9.91 10.68
N VAL A 604 -9.08 -10.63 11.45
CA VAL A 604 -8.86 -12.06 11.77
C VAL A 604 -8.96 -12.90 10.49
N PHE A 605 -10.00 -12.69 9.68
CA PHE A 605 -10.15 -13.34 8.39
C PHE A 605 -8.95 -13.04 7.47
N CYS A 606 -8.55 -11.76 7.37
CA CYS A 606 -7.43 -11.35 6.55
C CYS A 606 -6.09 -11.90 7.04
N PHE A 607 -5.92 -12.09 8.36
CA PHE A 607 -4.76 -12.75 8.95
C PHE A 607 -4.67 -14.21 8.52
N VAL A 608 -5.75 -14.98 8.71
CA VAL A 608 -5.81 -16.38 8.31
C VAL A 608 -5.61 -16.52 6.80
N ALA A 609 -6.27 -15.69 6.00
CA ALA A 609 -6.11 -15.67 4.55
C ALA A 609 -4.66 -15.37 4.14
N SER A 610 -4.02 -14.38 4.78
CA SER A 610 -2.63 -14.01 4.52
C SER A 610 -1.66 -15.13 4.90
N ALA A 611 -1.86 -15.80 6.03
CA ALA A 611 -1.07 -16.95 6.46
C ALA A 611 -1.18 -18.13 5.48
N VAL A 612 -2.41 -18.45 5.04
CA VAL A 612 -2.66 -19.49 4.03
C VAL A 612 -2.01 -19.13 2.70
N LEU A 613 -2.10 -17.87 2.27
CA LEU A 613 -1.47 -17.38 1.05
C LEU A 613 0.06 -17.49 1.13
N LEU A 614 0.65 -17.06 2.24
CA LEU A 614 2.09 -17.14 2.47
C LEU A 614 2.56 -18.61 2.43
N ARG A 615 1.83 -19.52 3.08
CA ARG A 615 2.13 -20.96 3.03
C ARG A 615 2.02 -21.53 1.62
N LYS A 616 0.94 -21.21 0.88
CA LYS A 616 0.73 -21.71 -0.49
C LYS A 616 1.80 -21.20 -1.44
N LEU A 617 2.16 -19.92 -1.34
CA LEU A 617 3.11 -19.28 -2.23
C LEU A 617 4.58 -19.53 -1.84
N LYS A 618 4.85 -20.15 -0.68
CA LYS A 618 6.19 -20.55 -0.19
C LYS A 618 7.05 -21.22 -1.25
N VAL A 619 6.46 -22.02 -2.14
CA VAL A 619 7.18 -22.71 -3.21
C VAL A 619 7.94 -21.77 -4.14
N LEU A 620 7.43 -20.57 -4.40
CA LEU A 620 8.08 -19.63 -5.31
C LEU A 620 9.31 -18.95 -4.71
N TRP A 621 9.38 -18.85 -3.38
CA TRP A 621 10.39 -18.04 -2.70
C TRP A 621 11.20 -18.76 -1.64
N LYS A 622 10.96 -20.05 -1.41
CA LYS A 622 11.84 -20.86 -0.56
C LYS A 622 13.24 -20.84 -1.20
N ALA A 623 14.21 -20.37 -0.44
CA ALA A 623 15.62 -20.50 -0.73
C ALA A 623 16.29 -20.92 0.58
N SER A 624 17.03 -22.03 0.57
CA SER A 624 17.97 -22.35 1.65
C SER A 624 19.31 -21.68 1.36
N GLU A 625 20.04 -21.31 2.41
CA GLU A 625 21.46 -20.92 2.25
C GLU A 625 22.32 -22.13 1.86
N GLN A 626 21.86 -23.33 2.21
CA GLN A 626 22.44 -24.61 1.79
C GLN A 626 22.06 -24.97 0.35
N ASP A 627 20.96 -24.38 -0.17
CA ASP A 627 20.67 -24.40 -1.61
C ASP A 627 21.59 -23.37 -2.26
N GLN A 628 22.92 -23.55 -2.14
CA GLN A 628 23.79 -22.90 -3.10
C GLN A 628 23.26 -23.33 -4.47
N PRO A 629 23.03 -22.40 -5.42
CA PRO A 629 22.76 -22.82 -6.79
C PRO A 629 23.88 -23.78 -7.13
N SER A 630 23.57 -25.06 -7.37
CA SER A 630 24.57 -26.12 -7.50
C SER A 630 25.38 -25.87 -8.77
N TRP A 631 26.32 -24.95 -8.70
CA TRP A 631 27.32 -24.70 -9.72
C TRP A 631 28.34 -25.85 -9.72
N GLU A 632 28.39 -26.65 -8.64
CA GLU A 632 29.12 -27.91 -8.53
C GLU A 632 28.55 -29.05 -9.42
N LEU A 633 27.25 -29.02 -9.77
CA LEU A 633 26.68 -29.92 -10.79
C LEU A 633 27.08 -29.56 -12.22
N THR A 634 27.91 -28.52 -12.34
CA THR A 634 28.69 -28.26 -13.54
C THR A 634 30.17 -28.27 -13.17
N ASP A 635 30.70 -29.46 -12.92
CA ASP A 635 32.12 -29.73 -13.09
C ASP A 635 32.44 -29.57 -14.59
N TRP A 636 32.74 -28.33 -14.98
CA TRP A 636 33.04 -27.92 -16.34
C TRP A 636 34.47 -28.35 -16.69
N GLY A 637 34.63 -29.61 -17.10
CA GLY A 637 35.92 -30.18 -17.53
C GLY A 637 36.60 -29.46 -18.70
N GLN A 638 35.93 -28.52 -19.38
CA GLN A 638 36.49 -27.56 -20.35
C GLN A 638 35.43 -26.50 -20.70
N GLY A 639 35.06 -25.67 -19.71
CA GLY A 639 34.11 -24.56 -19.87
C GLY A 639 34.79 -23.18 -19.88
N PRO A 640 34.01 -22.09 -19.99
CA PRO A 640 34.49 -20.70 -20.09
C PRO A 640 35.68 -20.43 -19.17
N THR A 641 36.68 -19.68 -19.65
CA THR A 641 37.89 -19.38 -18.86
C THR A 641 37.47 -18.96 -17.46
N GLN A 642 38.20 -19.37 -16.43
CA GLN A 642 37.90 -19.00 -15.03
C GLN A 642 37.55 -17.51 -14.88
N ARG A 643 38.20 -16.68 -15.71
CA ARG A 643 37.94 -15.25 -15.92
C ARG A 643 36.50 -14.89 -16.33
N GLU A 644 35.87 -15.61 -17.26
CA GLU A 644 34.47 -15.38 -17.65
C GLU A 644 33.50 -15.76 -16.53
N ARG A 645 33.79 -16.84 -15.79
CA ARG A 645 33.02 -17.20 -14.58
C ARG A 645 33.15 -16.10 -13.54
N GLU A 646 34.37 -15.69 -13.21
CA GLU A 646 34.64 -14.55 -12.32
C GLU A 646 33.96 -13.28 -12.81
N THR A 647 33.83 -13.07 -14.12
CA THR A 647 33.13 -11.91 -14.70
C THR A 647 31.61 -12.01 -14.51
N ILE A 648 31.00 -13.18 -14.72
CA ILE A 648 29.57 -13.39 -14.43
C ILE A 648 29.32 -13.27 -12.92
N TYR A 649 30.18 -13.85 -12.08
CA TYR A 649 30.16 -13.72 -10.63
C TYR A 649 30.29 -12.27 -10.20
N ALA A 650 31.30 -11.54 -10.68
CA ALA A 650 31.47 -10.11 -10.42
C ALA A 650 30.30 -9.28 -10.98
N SER A 651 29.67 -9.70 -12.08
CA SER A 651 28.53 -8.97 -12.65
C SER A 651 27.31 -9.01 -11.73
N MET A 652 27.06 -10.14 -11.06
CA MET A 652 25.86 -10.35 -10.23
C MET A 652 26.10 -10.23 -8.72
N MET A 653 27.28 -10.60 -8.20
CA MET A 653 27.54 -10.73 -6.76
C MET A 653 28.23 -9.53 -6.10
N TRP A 654 28.75 -8.54 -6.84
CA TRP A 654 29.57 -7.43 -6.29
C TRP A 654 28.85 -6.47 -5.31
N LEU A 655 27.69 -6.85 -4.77
CA LEU A 655 26.89 -6.09 -3.80
C LEU A 655 26.70 -6.84 -2.46
N THR A 656 27.26 -8.05 -2.29
CA THR A 656 27.52 -8.60 -0.96
C THR A 656 28.80 -7.99 -0.43
#